data_AF-A0A8T1WQ38-F1
#
_entry.id   AF-A0A8T1WQ38-F1
#
_cell.length_a   1.000
_cell.length_b   1.000
_cell.length_c   1.000
_cell.angle_alpha   90.00
_cell.angle_beta   90.00
_cell.angle_gamma   90.00
#
_symmetry.space_group_name_H-M   'P 1'
#
loop_
_entity.id
_entity.type
_entity.pdbx_description
1 polymer ?
#
loop_
_entity_poly.entity_id
_entity_poly.type
_entity_poly.pdbx_seq_one_letter_code
_entity_poly.pdbx_strand_id
1 'polypeptide(L)'
;MVAKRRAPFKDKYVVELGLRVGDRDASSNDVLTAVCMFCEMFGREDKVGGKRRSMDKVAVFKPPFRKDAIRQHHTGQHPMRWARYAELSSDDGKRAYFMAAARSSESSPQVAKASRTSSNGSTTTATTRTRPNEAAPITAEAEQRQPASGSAVHWLVNRDIVTVLLANMPYAAVGSSGQNRHEQAISGFQDTMDLSETSGDGSTADAVSSRYRIVVDDWRQFQQFVEFLNASGSLTHTAKILRAIRPMIGNDTPAPAVDVARYARYMCAINFQRIAEVCASSWGYAIGLKVAPIAPAAIFDVQTEFCLHVQLCLFVSDDVKRIHVVSVPLSKRRLSDPPESRGVFEVAEAALDAITPRWRDAILAVVSDSGGVISETSENPQTLFRNAVASRFERVAKPGFFRVCSTADQLDSLMQTFFVGLSGGDAFYSKLTESVAYLSRQRALLGVMQTNVPAVGSSDWRSMADMAIWFCRHGTSIREHFANEQAVCAPTNWWWIRLMVAARVAQETILVLADISGLTSRISKPQPPILRLRSYLVDWFTVVNSSESNDHATAAARSRNEMLVSSKNGKYSVKREDAVGALVDLGSFVAGNLQSSENRANRLSTDTMIKDVSASVVNLVAGLTSISDSINETCSELPPVLPHELVEMRGRQFTAIIGSQMERLLVAGWSKQEIDWIGQEFQDLRGAYFREPFLKEALHKCTSQTSFRNAWSCLQGRFIHLQRFCGALATAYPTAGVSSCAGSDVFHQVGNRAATTVSGLLGDVEFGVSDLSVQAVLQAAQFRLLHATQPVSL
;
A
#
# COMPACT_ATOMS: atom_id res chain seq x y z
N MET A 1 -13.34 -54.95 25.49
CA MET A 1 -12.42 -53.88 25.02
C MET A 1 -13.20 -52.57 24.96
N VAL A 2 -12.87 -51.60 25.82
CA VAL A 2 -13.56 -50.29 25.85
C VAL A 2 -13.05 -49.44 24.69
N ALA A 3 -13.94 -49.00 23.80
CA ALA A 3 -13.60 -48.12 22.68
C ALA A 3 -12.92 -46.84 23.19
N LYS A 4 -11.66 -46.60 22.79
CA LYS A 4 -10.95 -45.35 23.08
C LYS A 4 -11.72 -44.19 22.45
N ARG A 5 -12.35 -43.36 23.28
CA ARG A 5 -13.07 -42.14 22.86
C ARG A 5 -12.14 -41.25 22.01
N ARG A 6 -12.47 -41.05 20.73
CA ARG A 6 -11.79 -40.12 19.82
C ARG A 6 -12.37 -38.71 20.02
N ALA A 7 -11.57 -37.77 20.53
CA ALA A 7 -11.93 -36.35 20.53
C ALA A 7 -11.10 -35.64 19.44
N PRO A 8 -11.67 -35.38 18.25
CA PRO A 8 -10.97 -34.68 17.18
C PRO A 8 -10.73 -33.21 17.56
N PHE A 9 -9.73 -32.60 16.92
CA PHE A 9 -9.51 -31.17 17.04
C PHE A 9 -10.71 -30.43 16.43
N LYS A 10 -11.13 -29.32 17.04
CA LYS A 10 -12.16 -28.44 16.50
C LYS A 10 -11.53 -27.09 16.26
N ASP A 11 -11.74 -26.49 15.09
CA ASP A 11 -11.07 -25.23 14.72
C ASP A 11 -11.35 -24.10 15.72
N LYS A 12 -12.54 -24.10 16.33
CA LYS A 12 -12.86 -23.15 17.41
C LYS A 12 -11.91 -23.22 18.61
N TYR A 13 -11.16 -24.31 18.83
CA TYR A 13 -10.20 -24.42 19.93
C TYR A 13 -9.01 -23.48 19.76
N VAL A 14 -8.70 -23.08 18.52
CA VAL A 14 -7.65 -22.11 18.22
C VAL A 14 -7.89 -20.82 19.00
N VAL A 15 -9.12 -20.31 18.96
CA VAL A 15 -9.52 -19.05 19.62
C VAL A 15 -10.16 -19.28 20.99
N GLU A 16 -10.94 -20.35 21.16
CA GLU A 16 -11.61 -20.62 22.44
C GLU A 16 -10.59 -20.94 23.55
N LEU A 17 -9.52 -21.66 23.20
CA LEU A 17 -8.52 -22.15 24.14
C LEU A 17 -7.14 -21.51 23.93
N GLY A 18 -6.91 -20.70 22.90
CA GLY A 18 -5.59 -20.12 22.65
C GLY A 18 -4.56 -21.18 22.20
N LEU A 19 -4.88 -21.89 21.12
CA LEU A 19 -4.03 -22.93 20.54
C LEU A 19 -3.64 -22.59 19.10
N ARG A 20 -2.51 -23.11 18.64
CA ARG A 20 -2.11 -23.08 17.23
C ARG A 20 -1.97 -24.50 16.69
N VAL A 21 -2.39 -24.74 15.45
CA VAL A 21 -2.17 -26.05 14.80
C VAL A 21 -0.69 -26.19 14.48
N GLY A 22 -0.09 -27.31 14.88
CA GLY A 22 1.31 -27.64 14.56
C GLY A 22 1.40 -28.38 13.24
N ASP A 23 1.14 -29.68 13.27
CA ASP A 23 1.20 -30.59 12.11
C ASP A 23 -0.19 -31.10 11.74
N ARG A 24 -0.39 -31.31 10.43
CA ARG A 24 -1.56 -32.00 9.86
C ARG A 24 -1.13 -33.25 9.12
N ASP A 25 -2.00 -34.25 9.09
CA ASP A 25 -1.80 -35.44 8.28
C ASP A 25 -1.91 -35.11 6.79
N ALA A 26 -0.88 -35.47 6.01
CA ALA A 26 -0.78 -35.08 4.60
C ALA A 26 -1.85 -35.70 3.70
N SER A 27 -2.53 -36.77 4.15
CA SER A 27 -3.52 -37.50 3.36
C SER A 27 -4.97 -37.20 3.74
N SER A 28 -5.23 -36.96 5.03
CA SER A 28 -6.58 -36.74 5.60
C SER A 28 -6.81 -35.31 6.07
N ASN A 29 -5.77 -34.48 6.15
CA ASN A 29 -5.78 -33.12 6.68
C ASN A 29 -6.15 -33.00 8.18
N ASP A 30 -6.19 -34.12 8.90
CA ASP A 30 -6.48 -34.18 10.33
C ASP A 30 -5.34 -33.56 11.15
N VAL A 31 -5.69 -32.82 12.20
CA VAL A 31 -4.71 -32.17 13.09
C VAL A 31 -4.00 -33.23 13.95
N LEU A 32 -2.68 -33.33 13.80
CA LEU A 32 -1.83 -34.27 14.54
C LEU A 32 -1.26 -33.65 15.81
N THR A 33 -1.00 -32.35 15.81
CA THR A 33 -0.46 -31.62 16.97
C THR A 33 -1.09 -30.24 17.11
N ALA A 34 -1.27 -29.78 18.35
CA ALA A 34 -1.71 -28.43 18.67
C ALA A 34 -0.81 -27.82 19.76
N VAL A 35 -0.32 -26.60 19.56
CA VAL A 35 0.64 -25.92 20.41
C VAL A 35 -0.08 -24.92 21.32
N CYS A 36 0.32 -24.85 22.59
CA CYS A 36 -0.18 -23.84 23.52
C CYS A 36 0.44 -22.47 23.20
N MET A 37 -0.39 -21.51 22.79
CA MET A 37 0.08 -20.16 22.44
C MET A 37 0.60 -19.38 23.65
N PHE A 38 0.12 -19.67 24.86
CA PHE A 38 0.63 -19.00 26.07
C PHE A 38 2.08 -19.39 26.36
N CYS A 39 2.38 -20.69 26.27
CA CYS A 39 3.73 -21.21 26.39
C CYS A 39 4.66 -20.67 25.28
N GLU A 40 4.18 -20.69 24.04
CA GLU A 40 4.95 -20.28 22.86
C GLU A 40 5.31 -18.79 22.90
N MET A 41 4.36 -17.95 23.29
CA MET A 41 4.50 -16.49 23.21
C MET A 41 5.06 -15.84 24.48
N PHE A 42 4.81 -16.44 25.65
CA PHE A 42 5.12 -15.79 26.93
C PHE A 42 5.98 -16.64 27.86
N GLY A 43 6.29 -17.88 27.50
CA GLY A 43 6.84 -18.84 28.44
C GLY A 43 5.86 -19.20 29.57
N ARG A 44 6.33 -19.92 30.57
CA ARG A 44 5.50 -20.35 31.72
C ARG A 44 5.51 -19.29 32.82
N GLU A 45 4.37 -19.09 33.46
CA GLU A 45 4.29 -18.15 34.59
C GLU A 45 4.96 -18.75 35.84
N ASP A 46 5.75 -17.93 36.54
CA ASP A 46 6.38 -18.33 37.79
C ASP A 46 5.32 -18.53 38.88
N LYS A 47 5.45 -19.62 39.65
CA LYS A 47 4.56 -19.88 40.79
C LYS A 47 4.91 -18.93 41.94
N VAL A 48 3.90 -18.23 42.47
CA VAL A 48 4.05 -17.36 43.64
C VAL A 48 4.65 -18.17 44.80
N GLY A 49 5.88 -17.82 45.21
CA GLY A 49 6.64 -18.51 46.27
C GLY A 49 7.72 -19.51 45.81
N GLY A 50 7.93 -19.71 44.51
CA GLY A 50 8.96 -20.62 43.97
C GLY A 50 10.38 -20.05 43.95
N LYS A 51 11.37 -20.76 44.52
CA LYS A 51 12.78 -20.35 44.57
C LYS A 51 13.57 -20.53 43.24
N ARG A 52 12.95 -20.98 42.15
CA ARG A 52 13.60 -21.19 40.83
C ARG A 52 12.66 -20.76 39.70
N ARG A 53 13.21 -20.07 38.68
CA ARG A 53 12.49 -19.76 37.41
C ARG A 53 12.12 -21.05 36.68
N SER A 54 10.89 -21.12 36.15
CA SER A 54 10.39 -22.29 35.41
C SER A 54 11.07 -22.42 34.03
N MET A 55 11.30 -23.66 33.55
CA MET A 55 11.86 -23.91 32.21
C MET A 55 10.84 -23.61 31.09
N ASP A 56 11.29 -22.92 30.04
CA ASP A 56 10.51 -22.53 28.85
C ASP A 56 10.34 -23.67 27.83
N LYS A 57 9.71 -24.77 28.25
CA LYS A 57 9.29 -25.81 27.29
C LYS A 57 7.87 -25.57 26.83
N VAL A 58 7.70 -25.31 25.53
CA VAL A 58 6.40 -25.12 24.88
C VAL A 58 5.58 -26.41 24.93
N ALA A 59 4.32 -26.30 25.39
CA ALA A 59 3.42 -27.44 25.46
C ALA A 59 2.81 -27.75 24.09
N VAL A 60 2.92 -29.02 23.68
CA VAL A 60 2.33 -29.56 22.44
C VAL A 60 1.36 -30.67 22.83
N PHE A 61 0.10 -30.52 22.42
CA PHE A 61 -0.98 -31.48 22.62
C PHE A 61 -1.11 -32.39 21.39
N LYS A 62 -1.47 -33.65 21.64
CA LYS A 62 -1.74 -34.68 20.61
C LYS A 62 -3.13 -35.27 20.83
N PRO A 63 -3.76 -35.90 19.81
CA PRO A 63 -5.04 -36.58 19.96
C PRO A 63 -5.03 -37.61 21.11
N PRO A 64 -6.12 -37.73 21.90
CA PRO A 64 -7.38 -36.98 21.80
C PRO A 64 -7.29 -35.57 22.40
N PHE A 65 -7.78 -34.56 21.69
CA PHE A 65 -7.73 -33.15 22.11
C PHE A 65 -8.82 -32.83 23.13
N ARG A 66 -8.59 -33.25 24.38
CA ARG A 66 -9.51 -33.02 25.50
C ARG A 66 -9.42 -31.60 26.03
N LYS A 67 -10.53 -30.87 26.00
CA LYS A 67 -10.64 -29.51 26.57
C LYS A 67 -10.15 -29.43 28.01
N ASP A 68 -10.51 -30.41 28.84
CA ASP A 68 -10.16 -30.41 30.26
C ASP A 68 -8.64 -30.43 30.48
N ALA A 69 -7.92 -31.25 29.70
CA ALA A 69 -6.47 -31.36 29.80
C ALA A 69 -5.76 -30.06 29.36
N ILE A 70 -6.27 -29.43 28.31
CA ILE A 70 -5.77 -28.14 27.82
C ILE A 70 -6.05 -27.03 28.84
N ARG A 71 -7.26 -26.98 29.41
CA ARG A 71 -7.62 -26.01 30.45
C ARG A 71 -6.81 -26.22 31.73
N GLN A 72 -6.57 -27.46 32.16
CA GLN A 72 -5.73 -27.77 33.31
C GLN A 72 -4.28 -27.31 33.11
N HIS A 73 -3.77 -27.40 31.88
CA HIS A 73 -2.48 -26.81 31.54
C HIS A 73 -2.51 -25.28 31.65
N HIS A 74 -3.51 -24.62 31.09
CA HIS A 74 -3.61 -23.15 31.14
C HIS A 74 -3.78 -22.63 32.57
N THR A 75 -4.67 -23.22 33.37
CA THR A 75 -4.85 -22.81 34.78
C THR A 75 -3.63 -23.15 35.64
N GLY A 76 -2.87 -24.19 35.29
CA GLY A 76 -1.69 -24.61 36.05
C GLY A 76 -0.39 -23.88 35.70
N GLN A 77 -0.17 -23.56 34.41
CA GLN A 77 1.09 -22.99 33.91
C GLN A 77 0.96 -21.52 33.49
N HIS A 78 -0.26 -21.03 33.27
CA HIS A 78 -0.56 -19.64 32.88
C HIS A 78 -1.78 -19.08 33.64
N PRO A 79 -1.86 -19.21 34.98
CA PRO A 79 -3.04 -18.85 35.75
C PRO A 79 -3.51 -17.40 35.52
N MET A 80 -2.59 -16.42 35.47
CA MET A 80 -2.96 -15.00 35.32
C MET A 80 -3.39 -14.68 33.89
N ARG A 81 -2.61 -15.12 32.90
CA ARG A 81 -2.91 -14.87 31.49
C ARG A 81 -4.15 -15.62 31.01
N TRP A 82 -4.37 -16.84 31.49
CA TRP A 82 -5.58 -17.60 31.18
C TRP A 82 -6.83 -16.96 31.78
N ALA A 83 -6.78 -16.44 33.02
CA ALA A 83 -7.90 -15.75 33.63
C ALA A 83 -8.33 -14.53 32.80
N ARG A 84 -7.37 -13.67 32.44
CA ARG A 84 -7.63 -12.51 31.56
C ARG A 84 -8.14 -12.91 30.18
N TYR A 85 -7.60 -13.98 29.60
CA TYR A 85 -8.04 -14.47 28.30
C TYR A 85 -9.47 -15.04 28.33
N ALA A 86 -9.84 -15.70 29.42
CA ALA A 86 -11.15 -16.31 29.58
C ALA A 86 -12.26 -15.27 29.80
N GLU A 87 -11.94 -14.10 30.34
CA GLU A 87 -12.86 -12.96 30.54
C GLU A 87 -13.23 -12.23 29.23
N LEU A 88 -12.47 -12.44 28.15
CA LEU A 88 -12.75 -11.83 26.85
C LEU A 88 -13.99 -12.46 26.22
N SER A 89 -15.01 -11.63 25.95
CA SER A 89 -16.31 -12.07 25.45
C SER A 89 -16.38 -12.24 23.93
N SER A 90 -15.47 -11.60 23.18
CA SER A 90 -15.40 -11.70 21.71
C SER A 90 -14.17 -12.51 21.26
N ASP A 91 -14.35 -13.26 20.16
CA ASP A 91 -13.26 -13.96 19.49
C ASP A 91 -12.17 -12.98 19.00
N ASP A 92 -12.56 -11.77 18.62
CA ASP A 92 -11.63 -10.71 18.21
C ASP A 92 -10.77 -10.23 19.39
N GLY A 93 -11.35 -10.07 20.58
CA GLY A 93 -10.61 -9.73 21.79
C GLY A 93 -9.59 -10.82 22.15
N LYS A 94 -9.99 -12.08 22.04
CA LYS A 94 -9.09 -13.24 22.24
C LYS A 94 -7.97 -13.29 21.21
N ARG A 95 -8.23 -12.96 19.95
CA ARG A 95 -7.19 -12.89 18.92
C ARG A 95 -6.22 -11.73 19.19
N ALA A 96 -6.75 -10.55 19.55
CA ALA A 96 -5.94 -9.38 19.88
C ALA A 96 -4.96 -9.64 21.05
N TYR A 97 -5.37 -10.45 22.03
CA TYR A 97 -4.57 -10.81 23.20
C TYR A 97 -3.17 -11.36 22.85
N PHE A 98 -3.07 -12.20 21.82
CA PHE A 98 -1.79 -12.78 21.38
C PHE A 98 -1.06 -11.90 20.34
N MET A 99 -1.79 -11.08 19.58
CA MET A 99 -1.21 -10.12 18.62
C MET A 99 -0.40 -9.01 19.27
N ALA A 100 -0.80 -8.56 20.45
CA ALA A 100 -0.03 -7.57 21.23
C ALA A 100 1.31 -8.14 21.74
N ALA A 101 1.40 -9.45 21.96
CA ALA A 101 2.56 -10.12 22.54
C ALA A 101 3.72 -10.30 21.55
N ALA A 102 3.42 -10.76 20.34
CA ALA A 102 4.39 -11.00 19.28
C ALA A 102 5.22 -9.75 18.94
N ARG A 103 4.60 -8.57 19.06
CA ARG A 103 5.22 -7.27 18.79
C ARG A 103 6.18 -6.80 19.88
N SER A 104 6.03 -7.33 21.09
CA SER A 104 6.85 -6.94 22.25
C SER A 104 8.20 -7.67 22.27
N SER A 105 8.30 -8.86 21.68
CA SER A 105 9.55 -9.65 21.60
C SER A 105 10.53 -9.16 20.54
N GLU A 106 10.07 -8.42 19.53
CA GLU A 106 10.92 -7.89 18.44
C GLU A 106 11.63 -6.58 18.80
N SER A 107 11.31 -5.95 19.93
CA SER A 107 11.82 -4.61 20.31
C SER A 107 12.82 -4.59 21.47
N SER A 108 13.41 -5.73 21.85
CA SER A 108 14.45 -5.73 22.89
C SER A 108 15.84 -5.46 22.28
N PRO A 109 16.49 -4.30 22.54
CA PRO A 109 17.87 -4.07 22.11
C PRO A 109 18.82 -5.01 22.85
N GLN A 110 19.64 -5.74 22.10
CA GLN A 110 20.80 -6.45 22.64
C GLN A 110 21.73 -5.44 23.32
N VAL A 111 21.92 -5.60 24.62
CA VAL A 111 22.89 -4.84 25.42
C VAL A 111 24.29 -5.19 24.91
N ALA A 112 24.83 -4.35 24.04
CA ALA A 112 26.24 -4.37 23.65
C ALA A 112 27.08 -3.86 24.83
N LYS A 113 27.98 -4.71 25.32
CA LYS A 113 29.01 -4.37 26.32
C LYS A 113 29.92 -3.28 25.75
N ALA A 114 29.83 -2.06 26.30
CA ALA A 114 30.80 -1.02 26.05
C ALA A 114 32.12 -1.36 26.76
N SER A 115 33.16 -1.67 25.97
CA SER A 115 34.53 -1.79 26.44
C SER A 115 35.13 -0.41 26.66
N ARG A 116 35.78 -0.24 27.80
CA ARG A 116 36.56 0.94 28.17
C ARG A 116 37.87 0.96 27.37
N THR A 117 38.19 2.10 26.76
CA THR A 117 39.58 2.50 26.50
C THR A 117 39.70 4.01 26.58
N SER A 118 40.64 4.46 27.40
CA SER A 118 41.02 5.84 27.63
C SER A 118 42.04 6.33 26.60
N SER A 119 42.00 7.62 26.27
CA SER A 119 43.22 8.46 26.27
C SER A 119 42.87 9.93 26.09
N ASN A 120 43.32 10.73 27.07
CA ASN A 120 43.89 12.10 27.05
C ASN A 120 43.74 12.88 25.71
N GLY A 121 43.31 14.15 25.66
CA GLY A 121 43.59 15.27 26.55
C GLY A 121 44.52 16.25 25.84
N SER A 122 44.01 17.41 25.37
CA SER A 122 44.79 18.65 25.20
C SER A 122 43.92 19.83 24.74
N THR A 123 44.14 20.95 25.43
CA THR A 123 43.52 22.27 25.40
C THR A 123 43.93 23.13 24.19
N THR A 124 43.27 24.30 24.03
CA THR A 124 43.66 25.54 23.29
C THR A 124 43.51 25.50 21.76
N THR A 125 43.02 26.51 21.03
CA THR A 125 42.80 27.95 21.28
C THR A 125 41.88 28.52 20.18
N ALA A 126 41.17 29.60 20.51
CA ALA A 126 40.39 30.41 19.58
C ALA A 126 41.27 31.27 18.66
N THR A 127 40.86 31.45 17.41
CA THR A 127 41.24 32.63 16.62
C THR A 127 40.13 33.05 15.66
N THR A 128 39.57 34.21 15.95
CA THR A 128 38.66 35.02 15.15
C THR A 128 39.42 35.62 13.95
N ARG A 129 38.83 35.61 12.75
CA ARG A 129 39.18 36.61 11.73
C ARG A 129 38.04 36.85 10.72
N THR A 130 37.98 38.09 10.29
CA THR A 130 36.83 38.90 9.87
C THR A 130 36.61 38.91 8.34
N ARG A 131 35.33 39.15 7.97
CA ARG A 131 34.66 39.41 6.66
C ARG A 131 35.35 40.44 5.72
N PRO A 132 35.05 40.50 4.38
CA PRO A 132 33.81 41.08 3.77
C PRO A 132 33.26 40.31 2.53
N ASN A 133 31.95 40.07 2.39
CA ASN A 133 30.83 40.93 1.93
C ASN A 133 30.77 41.13 0.40
N GLU A 134 29.94 40.32 -0.28
CA GLU A 134 29.46 40.57 -1.65
C GLU A 134 27.99 40.15 -1.76
N ALA A 135 27.20 41.00 -2.42
CA ALA A 135 25.75 41.07 -2.35
C ALA A 135 25.03 40.00 -3.19
N ALA A 136 23.96 39.42 -2.65
CA ALA A 136 23.01 38.56 -3.36
C ALA A 136 21.59 39.14 -3.23
N PRO A 137 20.74 38.99 -4.26
CA PRO A 137 19.47 39.71 -4.38
C PRO A 137 18.37 39.10 -3.51
N ILE A 138 17.45 39.98 -3.12
CA ILE A 138 16.29 39.71 -2.26
C ILE A 138 15.27 38.85 -3.03
N THR A 139 15.17 37.57 -2.69
CA THR A 139 13.96 36.77 -2.92
C THR A 139 13.18 36.70 -1.62
N ALA A 140 12.02 37.36 -1.60
CA ALA A 140 11.09 37.30 -0.48
C ALA A 140 10.51 35.89 -0.36
N GLU A 141 11.06 35.10 0.56
CA GLU A 141 10.39 33.91 1.07
C GLU A 141 9.13 34.37 1.83
N ALA A 142 7.97 33.88 1.41
CA ALA A 142 6.73 34.05 2.15
C ALA A 142 6.83 33.24 3.46
N GLU A 143 7.36 33.87 4.51
CA GLU A 143 7.31 33.34 5.86
C GLU A 143 5.85 33.09 6.26
N GLN A 144 5.54 31.83 6.56
CA GLN A 144 4.37 31.47 7.35
C GLN A 144 4.43 32.26 8.66
N ARG A 145 3.53 33.25 8.83
CA ARG A 145 3.33 33.93 10.11
C ARG A 145 3.00 32.89 11.17
N GLN A 146 3.98 32.56 12.01
CA GLN A 146 3.73 31.81 13.23
C GLN A 146 2.78 32.65 14.10
N PRO A 147 1.67 32.10 14.59
CA PRO A 147 0.86 32.80 15.58
C PRO A 147 1.71 33.08 16.83
N ALA A 148 1.54 34.26 17.42
CA ALA A 148 2.21 34.64 18.65
C ALA A 148 1.93 33.58 19.74
N SER A 149 2.93 33.29 20.57
CA SER A 149 2.83 32.32 21.67
C SER A 149 1.61 32.62 22.55
N GLY A 150 0.54 31.81 22.43
CA GLY A 150 -0.66 31.89 23.26
C GLY A 150 -1.97 32.29 22.56
N SER A 151 -1.97 32.60 21.25
CA SER A 151 -3.24 32.82 20.53
C SER A 151 -3.84 31.50 20.02
N ALA A 152 -5.08 31.19 20.42
CA ALA A 152 -5.82 30.06 19.88
C ALA A 152 -5.95 30.14 18.36
N VAL A 153 -5.80 29.02 17.67
CA VAL A 153 -5.95 28.93 16.22
C VAL A 153 -7.37 28.49 15.89
N HIS A 154 -8.01 29.20 14.97
CA HIS A 154 -9.41 28.98 14.60
C HIS A 154 -9.53 28.51 13.15
N TRP A 155 -10.43 27.54 12.94
CA TRP A 155 -10.73 27.01 11.61
C TRP A 155 -12.24 26.97 11.43
N LEU A 156 -12.69 27.25 10.22
CA LEU A 156 -14.09 27.10 9.83
C LEU A 156 -14.22 25.88 8.94
N VAL A 157 -15.19 25.02 9.24
CA VAL A 157 -15.43 23.77 8.52
C VAL A 157 -16.89 23.66 8.15
N ASN A 158 -17.20 23.25 6.92
CA ASN A 158 -18.57 23.05 6.48
C ASN A 158 -19.31 22.06 7.40
N ARG A 159 -20.59 22.35 7.70
CA ARG A 159 -21.42 21.55 8.61
C ARG A 159 -21.45 20.07 8.21
N ASP A 160 -21.64 19.79 6.92
CA ASP A 160 -21.75 18.42 6.40
C ASP A 160 -20.48 17.59 6.60
N ILE A 161 -19.29 18.21 6.57
CA ILE A 161 -18.03 17.53 6.89
C ILE A 161 -18.07 17.03 8.34
N VAL A 162 -18.60 17.81 9.27
CA VAL A 162 -18.65 17.40 10.67
C VAL A 162 -19.80 16.40 10.90
N THR A 163 -21.01 16.70 10.41
CA THR A 163 -22.21 15.90 10.70
C THR A 163 -22.26 14.59 9.93
N VAL A 164 -21.82 14.56 8.67
CA VAL A 164 -21.86 13.35 7.83
C VAL A 164 -20.60 12.52 8.02
N LEU A 165 -19.42 13.13 7.91
CA LEU A 165 -18.16 12.38 7.92
C LEU A 165 -17.64 12.09 9.32
N LEU A 166 -17.80 12.98 10.31
CA LEU A 166 -17.25 12.72 11.64
C LEU A 166 -18.28 12.15 12.61
N ALA A 167 -19.52 12.64 12.55
CA ALA A 167 -20.57 12.21 13.48
C ALA A 167 -21.33 10.96 13.01
N ASN A 168 -21.51 10.81 11.70
CA ASN A 168 -22.22 9.68 11.09
C ASN A 168 -21.30 8.72 10.33
N MET A 169 -20.03 8.58 10.76
CA MET A 169 -19.04 7.66 10.16
C MET A 169 -19.71 6.33 9.77
N PRO A 170 -19.96 6.07 8.46
CA PRO A 170 -20.96 5.10 8.03
C PRO A 170 -20.65 3.62 8.33
N TYR A 171 -19.42 3.33 8.77
CA TYR A 171 -18.90 1.99 9.06
C TYR A 171 -18.59 1.80 10.55
N ALA A 172 -18.91 2.81 11.36
CA ALA A 172 -18.62 2.77 12.77
C ALA A 172 -19.55 1.78 13.47
N ALA A 173 -19.00 0.81 14.20
CA ALA A 173 -19.81 -0.25 14.82
C ALA A 173 -20.92 0.37 15.67
N VAL A 174 -22.18 0.02 15.41
CA VAL A 174 -23.32 0.51 16.19
C VAL A 174 -23.17 -0.05 17.60
N GLY A 175 -22.60 0.74 18.51
CA GLY A 175 -22.72 0.47 19.94
C GLY A 175 -24.19 0.53 20.33
N SER A 176 -24.57 -0.18 21.38
CA SER A 176 -25.95 -0.29 21.91
C SER A 176 -26.62 1.04 22.33
N SER A 177 -26.00 2.20 22.07
CA SER A 177 -26.41 3.53 22.50
C SER A 177 -26.29 4.60 21.40
N GLY A 178 -26.70 4.30 20.15
CA GLY A 178 -26.46 5.12 18.95
C GLY A 178 -26.69 6.64 19.03
N GLN A 179 -27.49 7.14 19.99
CA GLN A 179 -27.67 8.57 20.26
C GLN A 179 -26.44 9.24 20.91
N ASN A 180 -25.69 8.58 21.79
CA ASN A 180 -24.59 9.20 22.53
C ASN A 180 -23.34 9.45 21.66
N ARG A 181 -23.13 8.67 20.60
CA ARG A 181 -21.90 8.74 19.78
C ARG A 181 -21.89 9.97 18.87
N HIS A 182 -23.03 10.29 18.26
CA HIS A 182 -23.19 11.43 17.38
C HIS A 182 -22.94 12.75 18.14
N GLU A 183 -23.60 12.89 19.31
CA GLU A 183 -23.43 14.05 20.18
C GLU A 183 -21.99 14.17 20.70
N GLN A 184 -21.37 13.07 21.12
CA GLN A 184 -19.96 13.07 21.50
C GLN A 184 -19.03 13.48 20.35
N ALA A 185 -19.30 13.03 19.12
CA ALA A 185 -18.49 13.36 17.96
C ALA A 185 -18.52 14.87 17.62
N ILE A 186 -19.67 15.52 17.83
CA ILE A 186 -19.87 16.95 17.53
C ILE A 186 -19.54 17.85 18.73
N SER A 187 -19.53 17.35 19.96
CA SER A 187 -19.34 18.13 21.21
C SER A 187 -18.12 19.07 21.26
N GLY A 188 -17.07 18.83 20.45
CA GLY A 188 -15.90 19.70 20.34
C GLY A 188 -16.01 20.83 19.30
N PHE A 189 -17.06 20.85 18.48
CA PHE A 189 -17.24 21.80 17.39
C PHE A 189 -18.23 22.89 17.80
N GLN A 190 -17.84 24.16 17.65
CA GLN A 190 -18.71 25.30 17.96
C GLN A 190 -19.58 25.60 16.74
N ASP A 191 -20.89 25.41 16.84
CA ASP A 191 -21.82 25.78 15.75
C ASP A 191 -21.80 27.30 15.56
N THR A 192 -21.60 27.78 14.33
CA THR A 192 -21.57 29.23 14.04
C THR A 192 -22.92 29.79 13.62
N MET A 193 -23.97 28.96 13.59
CA MET A 193 -25.35 29.42 13.39
C MET A 193 -25.84 30.08 14.69
N ASP A 194 -25.79 31.42 14.75
CA ASP A 194 -26.39 32.17 15.85
C ASP A 194 -27.92 32.13 15.76
N LEU A 195 -28.57 31.61 16.82
CA LEU A 195 -30.02 31.64 17.00
C LEU A 195 -30.57 33.06 17.30
N SER A 196 -29.76 34.12 17.16
CA SER A 196 -30.11 35.50 17.54
C SER A 196 -30.27 36.49 16.40
N GLU A 197 -30.09 36.11 15.13
CA GLU A 197 -30.23 37.03 13.97
C GLU A 197 -31.43 36.70 13.04
N THR A 198 -32.50 36.10 13.56
CA THR A 198 -33.77 35.94 12.80
C THR A 198 -34.82 37.01 13.12
N SER A 199 -34.43 38.13 13.71
CA SER A 199 -35.29 39.32 13.82
C SER A 199 -34.63 40.53 13.15
N GLY A 200 -34.84 40.71 11.85
CA GLY A 200 -34.48 41.97 11.20
C GLY A 200 -34.27 41.90 9.70
N ASP A 201 -35.37 42.04 8.97
CA ASP A 201 -35.49 42.56 7.61
C ASP A 201 -34.93 41.76 6.41
N GLY A 202 -35.83 41.55 5.45
CA GLY A 202 -35.60 40.71 4.28
C GLY A 202 -34.70 41.37 3.24
N SER A 203 -33.40 41.16 3.34
CA SER A 203 -32.47 41.35 2.23
C SER A 203 -31.86 40.01 1.80
N THR A 204 -32.09 39.65 0.56
CA THR A 204 -31.50 38.49 -0.12
C THR A 204 -30.02 38.75 -0.37
N ALA A 205 -29.14 38.34 0.53
CA ALA A 205 -27.70 38.30 0.30
C ALA A 205 -27.04 37.21 1.18
N ASP A 206 -26.40 36.26 0.49
CA ASP A 206 -25.60 35.12 0.97
C ASP A 206 -26.29 34.08 1.87
N ALA A 207 -26.54 32.91 1.28
CA ALA A 207 -26.66 31.66 2.01
C ALA A 207 -25.33 31.39 2.72
N VAL A 208 -25.14 31.98 3.91
CA VAL A 208 -24.02 31.71 4.81
C VAL A 208 -24.04 30.20 5.07
N SER A 209 -23.15 29.49 4.37
CA SER A 209 -23.02 28.04 4.50
C SER A 209 -22.86 27.71 5.98
N SER A 210 -23.80 26.94 6.54
CA SER A 210 -23.74 26.55 7.94
C SER A 210 -22.38 25.89 8.21
N ARG A 211 -21.61 26.44 9.15
CA ARG A 211 -20.24 26.01 9.44
C ARG A 211 -20.08 25.73 10.93
N TYR A 212 -19.07 24.93 11.23
CA TYR A 212 -18.55 24.78 12.58
C TYR A 212 -17.21 25.51 12.70
N ARG A 213 -16.97 26.08 13.88
CA ARG A 213 -15.68 26.62 14.29
C ARG A 213 -14.94 25.59 15.14
N ILE A 214 -13.71 25.29 14.75
CA ILE A 214 -12.75 24.53 15.55
C ILE A 214 -11.85 25.54 16.27
N VAL A 215 -11.63 25.30 17.56
CA VAL A 215 -10.71 26.09 18.39
C VAL A 215 -9.60 25.17 18.90
N VAL A 216 -8.37 25.49 18.53
CA VAL A 216 -7.16 24.79 19.00
C VAL A 216 -6.37 25.75 19.88
N ASP A 217 -6.47 25.56 21.19
CA ASP A 217 -5.82 26.45 22.18
C ASP A 217 -4.30 26.34 22.15
N ASP A 218 -3.77 25.11 22.06
CA ASP A 218 -2.33 24.84 21.95
C ASP A 218 -1.98 24.26 20.58
N TRP A 219 -1.63 25.16 19.65
CA TRP A 219 -1.23 24.79 18.30
C TRP A 219 0.01 23.90 18.26
N ARG A 220 0.98 24.11 19.15
CA ARG A 220 2.22 23.31 19.15
C ARG A 220 1.92 21.88 19.57
N GLN A 221 1.10 21.70 20.59
CA GLN A 221 0.67 20.36 21.02
C GLN A 221 -0.16 19.65 19.94
N PHE A 222 -1.00 20.38 19.20
CA PHE A 222 -1.72 19.82 18.05
C PHE A 222 -0.77 19.39 16.93
N GLN A 223 0.24 20.19 16.58
CA GLN A 223 1.25 19.80 15.58
C GLN A 223 2.03 18.55 16.02
N GLN A 224 2.47 18.48 17.28
CA GLN A 224 3.13 17.29 17.83
C GLN A 224 2.23 16.05 17.75
N PHE A 225 0.93 16.20 18.05
CA PHE A 225 -0.04 15.12 17.88
C PHE A 225 -0.07 14.58 16.44
N VAL A 226 -0.17 15.47 15.43
CA VAL A 226 -0.19 15.07 14.01
C VAL A 226 1.10 14.34 13.64
N GLU A 227 2.25 14.85 14.05
CA GLU A 227 3.56 14.24 13.75
C GLU A 227 3.73 12.87 14.39
N PHE A 228 3.38 12.73 15.67
CA PHE A 228 3.46 11.45 16.37
C PHE A 228 2.44 10.44 15.86
N LEU A 229 1.25 10.88 15.44
CA LEU A 229 0.26 9.99 14.81
C LEU A 229 0.75 9.48 13.46
N ASN A 230 1.29 10.36 12.63
CA ASN A 230 1.90 9.96 11.36
C ASN A 230 3.07 8.97 11.56
N ALA A 231 3.95 9.24 12.53
CA ALA A 231 5.11 8.38 12.80
C ALA A 231 4.74 7.03 13.44
N SER A 232 3.81 7.02 14.39
CA SER A 232 3.47 5.83 15.17
C SER A 232 2.40 4.95 14.52
N GLY A 233 1.54 5.51 13.67
CA GLY A 233 0.41 4.82 13.07
C GLY A 233 -0.65 4.37 14.08
N SER A 234 -0.66 4.90 15.30
CA SER A 234 -1.57 4.47 16.38
C SER A 234 -1.90 5.61 17.33
N LEU A 235 -3.19 5.93 17.46
CA LEU A 235 -3.67 6.93 18.42
C LEU A 235 -3.27 6.59 19.86
N THR A 236 -3.24 5.29 20.21
CA THR A 236 -2.83 4.81 21.53
C THR A 236 -1.35 5.09 21.79
N HIS A 237 -0.47 4.84 20.81
CA HIS A 237 0.95 5.14 20.95
C HIS A 237 1.19 6.65 20.99
N THR A 238 0.52 7.42 20.14
CA THR A 238 0.57 8.89 20.19
C THR A 238 0.15 9.42 21.56
N ALA A 239 -0.92 8.89 22.15
CA ALA A 239 -1.35 9.26 23.49
C ALA A 239 -0.28 8.97 24.56
N LYS A 240 0.41 7.83 24.47
CA LYS A 240 1.51 7.46 25.38
C LYS A 240 2.70 8.42 25.22
N ILE A 241 3.09 8.75 23.98
CA ILE A 241 4.21 9.65 23.68
C ILE A 241 3.90 11.06 24.20
N LEU A 242 2.71 11.60 23.92
CA LEU A 242 2.28 12.92 24.42
C LEU A 242 2.17 12.97 25.94
N ARG A 243 1.83 11.85 26.59
CA ARG A 243 1.84 11.76 28.06
C ARG A 243 3.26 11.77 28.62
N ALA A 244 4.21 11.10 27.95
CA ALA A 244 5.60 10.99 28.40
C ALA A 244 6.39 12.31 28.29
N ILE A 245 6.06 13.16 27.32
CA ILE A 245 6.75 14.43 27.04
C ILE A 245 6.07 15.62 27.77
N ARG A 246 5.07 15.35 28.62
CA ARG A 246 4.26 16.38 29.26
C ARG A 246 5.10 17.23 30.23
N PRO A 247 5.10 18.57 30.11
CA PRO A 247 5.75 19.43 31.08
C PRO A 247 5.01 19.40 32.42
N MET A 248 5.76 19.45 33.52
CA MET A 248 5.19 19.60 34.87
C MET A 248 4.73 21.06 35.04
N ILE A 249 3.47 21.26 35.42
CA ILE A 249 3.01 22.54 35.97
C ILE A 249 3.42 22.54 37.44
N GLY A 250 3.69 23.71 38.05
CA GLY A 250 4.16 23.81 39.44
C GLY A 250 3.40 22.94 40.45
N ASN A 251 3.97 22.73 41.64
CA ASN A 251 3.47 21.83 42.68
C ASN A 251 3.03 20.44 42.14
N ASP A 252 3.91 19.77 41.39
CA ASP A 252 3.81 18.36 40.99
C ASP A 252 2.48 17.94 40.33
N THR A 253 1.71 18.88 39.79
CA THR A 253 0.43 18.59 39.13
C THR A 253 0.64 18.42 37.62
N PRO A 254 0.33 17.24 37.05
CA PRO A 254 0.43 17.04 35.61
C PRO A 254 -0.61 17.90 34.89
N ALA A 255 -0.21 18.58 33.81
CA ALA A 255 -1.13 19.31 32.94
C ALA A 255 -2.31 18.43 32.49
N PRO A 256 -3.49 19.00 32.16
CA PRO A 256 -4.66 18.25 31.72
C PRO A 256 -4.34 17.30 30.56
N ALA A 257 -5.04 16.16 30.51
CA ALA A 257 -4.75 15.15 29.52
C ALA A 257 -5.14 15.59 28.11
N VAL A 258 -4.21 15.41 27.15
CA VAL A 258 -4.49 15.66 25.74
C VAL A 258 -5.60 14.74 25.27
N ASP A 259 -6.69 15.32 24.78
CA ASP A 259 -7.77 14.58 24.16
C ASP A 259 -7.41 14.25 22.71
N VAL A 260 -6.73 13.12 22.57
CA VAL A 260 -6.20 12.61 21.31
C VAL A 260 -7.32 12.26 20.31
N ALA A 261 -8.50 11.89 20.81
CA ALA A 261 -9.66 11.57 19.97
C ALA A 261 -10.31 12.85 19.40
N ARG A 262 -10.39 13.92 20.19
CA ARG A 262 -10.81 15.25 19.71
C ARG A 262 -9.82 15.82 18.72
N TYR A 263 -8.51 15.73 18.98
CA TYR A 263 -7.49 16.19 18.02
C TYR A 263 -7.53 15.39 16.71
N ALA A 264 -7.78 14.08 16.77
CA ALA A 264 -8.00 13.27 15.57
C ALA A 264 -9.21 13.78 14.75
N ARG A 265 -10.33 14.08 15.41
CA ARG A 265 -11.53 14.64 14.75
C ARG A 265 -11.25 16.01 14.13
N TYR A 266 -10.61 16.90 14.88
CA TYR A 266 -10.23 18.23 14.38
C TYR A 266 -9.35 18.11 13.15
N MET A 267 -8.27 17.34 13.21
CA MET A 267 -7.36 17.12 12.09
C MET A 267 -8.08 16.56 10.86
N CYS A 268 -8.97 15.58 11.02
CA CYS A 268 -9.76 15.05 9.92
C CYS A 268 -10.68 16.12 9.31
N ALA A 269 -11.45 16.86 10.13
CA ALA A 269 -12.31 17.96 9.65
C ALA A 269 -11.52 19.04 8.91
N ILE A 270 -10.40 19.45 9.49
CA ILE A 270 -9.43 20.39 8.93
C ILE A 270 -8.96 19.95 7.55
N ASN A 271 -8.53 18.70 7.42
CA ASN A 271 -8.07 18.16 6.14
C ASN A 271 -9.21 18.05 5.12
N PHE A 272 -10.39 17.57 5.53
CA PHE A 272 -11.55 17.47 4.64
C PHE A 272 -11.99 18.84 4.12
N GLN A 273 -11.97 19.86 4.97
CA GLN A 273 -12.23 21.24 4.55
C GLN A 273 -11.18 21.71 3.54
N ARG A 274 -9.90 21.40 3.79
CA ARG A 274 -8.84 21.75 2.84
C ARG A 274 -9.00 21.04 1.49
N ILE A 275 -9.42 19.78 1.50
CA ILE A 275 -9.75 19.03 0.28
C ILE A 275 -10.91 19.70 -0.46
N ALA A 276 -11.96 20.11 0.25
CA ALA A 276 -13.10 20.82 -0.33
C ALA A 276 -12.66 22.10 -1.06
N GLU A 277 -11.80 22.91 -0.43
CA GLU A 277 -11.25 24.14 -1.02
C GLU A 277 -10.43 23.87 -2.28
N VAL A 278 -9.58 22.85 -2.25
CA VAL A 278 -8.77 22.45 -3.41
C VAL A 278 -9.66 21.95 -4.55
N CYS A 279 -10.64 21.10 -4.25
CA CYS A 279 -11.61 20.60 -5.23
C CYS A 279 -12.42 21.74 -5.87
N ALA A 280 -12.79 22.77 -5.11
CA ALA A 280 -13.53 23.92 -5.63
C ALA A 280 -12.76 24.74 -6.67
N SER A 281 -11.42 24.72 -6.62
CA SER A 281 -10.55 25.39 -7.60
C SER A 281 -10.25 24.56 -8.86
N SER A 282 -10.69 23.31 -8.91
CA SER A 282 -10.44 22.38 -10.00
C SER A 282 -11.66 22.24 -10.91
N TRP A 283 -11.43 22.23 -12.22
CA TRP A 283 -12.52 21.99 -13.18
C TRP A 283 -12.86 20.50 -13.34
N GLY A 284 -11.94 19.62 -12.96
CA GLY A 284 -12.16 18.19 -13.00
C GLY A 284 -11.02 17.40 -12.39
N TYR A 285 -11.33 16.19 -11.93
CA TYR A 285 -10.39 15.30 -11.26
C TYR A 285 -10.81 13.84 -11.37
N ALA A 286 -9.90 12.91 -11.09
CA ALA A 286 -10.21 11.48 -11.07
C ALA A 286 -10.44 10.96 -9.65
N ILE A 287 -11.20 9.86 -9.54
CA ILE A 287 -11.37 9.09 -8.31
C ILE A 287 -10.51 7.84 -8.38
N GLY A 288 -9.56 7.71 -7.46
CA GLY A 288 -8.74 6.52 -7.27
C GLY A 288 -9.44 5.48 -6.40
N LEU A 289 -9.48 4.23 -6.84
CA LEU A 289 -10.00 3.09 -6.10
C LEU A 289 -8.89 2.07 -5.90
N LYS A 290 -8.50 1.85 -4.64
CA LYS A 290 -7.45 0.90 -4.27
C LYS A 290 -7.95 -0.07 -3.21
N VAL A 291 -7.85 -1.36 -3.50
CA VAL A 291 -8.07 -2.39 -2.48
C VAL A 291 -6.78 -2.59 -1.71
N ALA A 292 -6.83 -2.58 -0.38
CA ALA A 292 -5.66 -2.85 0.44
C ALA A 292 -6.03 -3.67 1.69
N PRO A 293 -5.11 -4.50 2.20
CA PRO A 293 -5.33 -5.26 3.42
C PRO A 293 -5.37 -4.37 4.67
N ILE A 294 -6.31 -4.64 5.56
CA ILE A 294 -6.40 -4.10 6.92
C ILE A 294 -5.62 -5.07 7.83
N ALA A 295 -4.31 -4.83 7.94
CA ALA A 295 -3.34 -5.61 8.73
C ALA A 295 -3.03 -7.07 8.26
N PRO A 296 -1.80 -7.58 8.48
CA PRO A 296 -1.46 -8.95 8.16
C PRO A 296 -2.03 -9.95 9.17
N ALA A 297 -2.47 -11.09 8.62
CA ALA A 297 -2.85 -12.31 9.32
C ALA A 297 -1.64 -13.01 9.99
N ALA A 298 -0.98 -12.38 10.94
CA ALA A 298 0.30 -12.92 11.45
C ALA A 298 0.18 -13.93 12.61
N ILE A 299 -1.01 -14.27 13.14
CA ILE A 299 -1.09 -15.18 14.32
C ILE A 299 -2.14 -16.30 14.22
N PHE A 300 -3.23 -16.11 13.48
CA PHE A 300 -4.39 -17.01 13.58
C PHE A 300 -4.90 -17.57 12.25
N ASP A 301 -4.07 -17.62 11.21
CA ASP A 301 -4.49 -18.12 9.89
C ASP A 301 -5.85 -17.49 9.46
N VAL A 302 -5.99 -16.18 9.76
CA VAL A 302 -7.26 -15.44 9.63
C VAL A 302 -7.28 -14.83 8.25
N GLN A 303 -8.43 -14.94 7.59
CA GLN A 303 -8.76 -14.21 6.38
C GLN A 303 -8.37 -12.73 6.53
N THR A 304 -7.34 -12.28 5.80
CA THR A 304 -6.91 -10.88 5.74
C THR A 304 -8.13 -10.01 5.46
N GLU A 305 -8.45 -9.07 6.33
CA GLU A 305 -9.50 -8.10 6.06
C GLU A 305 -9.01 -7.12 4.99
N PHE A 306 -9.89 -6.64 4.12
CA PHE A 306 -9.54 -5.68 3.08
C PHE A 306 -10.40 -4.43 3.22
N CYS A 307 -9.88 -3.29 2.81
CA CYS A 307 -10.65 -2.06 2.62
C CYS A 307 -10.52 -1.57 1.18
N LEU A 308 -11.55 -0.85 0.74
CA LEU A 308 -11.48 -0.01 -0.44
C LEU A 308 -11.09 1.40 0.00
N HIS A 309 -9.89 1.82 -0.34
CA HIS A 309 -9.47 3.20 -0.28
C HIS A 309 -10.05 3.97 -1.45
N VAL A 310 -10.76 5.04 -1.13
CA VAL A 310 -11.25 6.04 -2.08
C VAL A 310 -10.35 7.26 -1.98
N GLN A 311 -9.78 7.65 -3.10
CA GLN A 311 -8.82 8.75 -3.22
C GLN A 311 -9.30 9.75 -4.28
N LEU A 312 -8.93 11.02 -4.12
CA LEU A 312 -9.08 12.05 -5.15
C LEU A 312 -7.71 12.31 -5.79
N CYS A 313 -7.65 12.19 -7.12
CA CYS A 313 -6.48 12.54 -7.91
C CYS A 313 -6.67 13.98 -8.41
N LEU A 314 -5.94 14.93 -7.85
CA LEU A 314 -6.12 16.36 -8.07
C LEU A 314 -4.88 16.98 -8.73
N PHE A 315 -5.09 17.94 -9.63
CA PHE A 315 -4.02 18.77 -10.17
C PHE A 315 -3.85 20.03 -9.32
N VAL A 316 -2.73 20.12 -8.60
CA VAL A 316 -2.49 21.18 -7.62
C VAL A 316 -1.00 21.55 -7.62
N SER A 317 -0.70 22.86 -7.59
CA SER A 317 0.67 23.36 -7.63
C SER A 317 1.47 22.77 -8.80
N ASP A 318 0.90 22.80 -10.01
CA ASP A 318 1.52 22.33 -11.25
C ASP A 318 1.87 20.83 -11.29
N ASP A 319 1.25 20.01 -10.44
CA ASP A 319 1.51 18.56 -10.40
C ASP A 319 0.26 17.76 -10.02
N VAL A 320 0.26 16.46 -10.33
CA VAL A 320 -0.84 15.54 -9.99
C VAL A 320 -0.58 14.90 -8.64
N LYS A 321 -1.52 15.05 -7.70
CA LYS A 321 -1.45 14.50 -6.34
C LYS A 321 -2.63 13.56 -6.07
N ARG A 322 -2.38 12.44 -5.41
CA ARG A 322 -3.44 11.57 -4.86
C ARG A 322 -3.65 11.89 -3.40
N ILE A 323 -4.90 12.15 -3.03
CA ILE A 323 -5.29 12.53 -1.68
C ILE A 323 -6.30 11.49 -1.17
N HIS A 324 -6.05 10.96 0.02
CA HIS A 324 -6.94 10.01 0.67
C HIS A 324 -8.23 10.70 1.13
N VAL A 325 -9.38 10.12 0.76
CA VAL A 325 -10.70 10.59 1.22
C VAL A 325 -11.23 9.67 2.29
N VAL A 326 -11.46 8.39 1.99
CA VAL A 326 -12.08 7.46 2.94
C VAL A 326 -11.63 6.02 2.70
N SER A 327 -11.48 5.25 3.78
CA SER A 327 -11.25 3.80 3.72
C SER A 327 -12.51 3.08 4.15
N VAL A 328 -13.05 2.22 3.28
CA VAL A 328 -14.28 1.48 3.57
C VAL A 328 -13.96 -0.01 3.69
N PRO A 329 -14.16 -0.65 4.86
CA PRO A 329 -13.93 -2.09 5.02
C PRO A 329 -14.82 -2.93 4.07
N LEU A 330 -14.23 -3.95 3.45
CA LEU A 330 -14.88 -4.89 2.54
C LEU A 330 -15.37 -6.16 3.25
N SER A 331 -14.78 -6.52 4.40
CA SER A 331 -15.04 -7.78 5.13
C SER A 331 -16.41 -7.84 5.85
N LYS A 332 -17.11 -6.70 5.96
CA LYS A 332 -18.33 -6.58 6.77
C LYS A 332 -19.64 -6.65 5.99
N ARG A 333 -19.61 -6.82 4.66
CA ARG A 333 -20.84 -6.88 3.86
C ARG A 333 -21.18 -8.30 3.43
N ARG A 334 -22.23 -8.89 4.02
CA ARG A 334 -22.81 -10.16 3.58
C ARG A 334 -23.98 -9.90 2.64
N LEU A 335 -24.27 -10.82 1.72
CA LEU A 335 -25.47 -10.78 0.87
C LEU A 335 -26.78 -10.70 1.70
N SER A 336 -26.71 -11.08 2.97
CA SER A 336 -27.80 -11.11 3.95
C SER A 336 -27.93 -9.86 4.81
N ASP A 337 -27.14 -8.81 4.60
CA ASP A 337 -27.18 -7.63 5.46
C ASP A 337 -28.50 -6.85 5.27
N PRO A 338 -29.03 -6.24 6.34
CA PRO A 338 -30.29 -5.49 6.28
C PRO A 338 -30.23 -4.34 5.26
N PRO A 339 -31.37 -3.96 4.64
CA PRO A 339 -31.44 -2.91 3.62
C PRO A 339 -30.93 -1.54 4.07
N GLU A 340 -30.79 -1.29 5.37
CA GLU A 340 -30.25 -0.05 5.95
C GLU A 340 -28.71 -0.01 6.02
N SER A 341 -28.02 -1.12 5.73
CA SER A 341 -26.56 -1.16 5.58
C SER A 341 -26.14 -0.38 4.32
N ARG A 342 -25.65 0.85 4.48
CA ARG A 342 -25.09 1.65 3.37
C ARG A 342 -23.96 0.86 2.69
N GLY A 343 -24.03 0.70 1.37
CA GLY A 343 -22.99 0.01 0.63
C GLY A 343 -21.74 0.83 0.46
N VAL A 344 -20.66 0.18 0.03
CA VAL A 344 -19.36 0.85 -0.09
C VAL A 344 -19.39 2.04 -1.03
N PHE A 345 -20.19 1.96 -2.10
CA PHE A 345 -20.44 3.12 -2.96
C PHE A 345 -21.22 4.20 -2.22
N GLU A 346 -22.30 3.88 -1.50
CA GLU A 346 -23.08 4.87 -0.73
C GLU A 346 -22.24 5.57 0.34
N VAL A 347 -21.27 4.88 0.94
CA VAL A 347 -20.30 5.48 1.87
C VAL A 347 -19.37 6.45 1.15
N ALA A 348 -18.82 6.04 0.00
CA ALA A 348 -17.96 6.89 -0.81
C ALA A 348 -18.71 8.12 -1.35
N GLU A 349 -19.94 7.91 -1.81
CA GLU A 349 -20.85 8.94 -2.30
C GLU A 349 -21.18 9.96 -1.20
N ALA A 350 -21.60 9.51 -0.01
CA ALA A 350 -21.87 10.40 1.11
C ALA A 350 -20.63 11.22 1.52
N ALA A 351 -19.44 10.62 1.45
CA ALA A 351 -18.19 11.32 1.72
C ALA A 351 -17.89 12.40 0.68
N LEU A 352 -18.08 12.09 -0.60
CA LEU A 352 -17.88 13.03 -1.70
C LEU A 352 -18.94 14.14 -1.68
N ASP A 353 -20.19 13.83 -1.35
CA ASP A 353 -21.27 14.81 -1.22
C ASP A 353 -20.96 15.83 -0.11
N ALA A 354 -20.38 15.38 1.02
CA ALA A 354 -20.01 16.27 2.12
C ALA A 354 -18.78 17.15 1.82
N ILE A 355 -17.80 16.64 1.07
CA ILE A 355 -16.52 17.35 0.79
C ILE A 355 -16.63 18.21 -0.46
N THR A 356 -17.20 17.67 -1.53
CA THR A 356 -17.26 18.28 -2.85
C THR A 356 -18.62 17.97 -3.49
N PRO A 357 -19.70 18.67 -3.10
CA PRO A 357 -21.08 18.36 -3.52
C PRO A 357 -21.27 18.25 -5.04
N ARG A 358 -20.41 18.93 -5.82
CA ARG A 358 -20.41 18.95 -7.29
C ARG A 358 -19.56 17.86 -7.95
N TRP A 359 -19.15 16.83 -7.21
CA TRP A 359 -18.22 15.81 -7.73
C TRP A 359 -18.75 15.05 -8.94
N ARG A 360 -20.07 14.86 -9.07
CA ARG A 360 -20.68 14.20 -10.24
C ARG A 360 -20.45 15.01 -11.53
N ASP A 361 -20.42 16.33 -11.40
CA ASP A 361 -20.10 17.24 -12.49
C ASP A 361 -18.60 17.35 -12.73
N ALA A 362 -17.75 17.09 -11.74
CA ALA A 362 -16.29 17.27 -11.85
C ALA A 362 -15.51 15.97 -12.16
N ILE A 363 -16.09 14.79 -11.92
CA ILE A 363 -15.39 13.51 -12.07
C ILE A 363 -15.03 13.22 -13.54
N LEU A 364 -13.73 13.27 -13.84
CA LEU A 364 -13.17 12.97 -15.15
C LEU A 364 -12.97 11.48 -15.38
N ALA A 365 -12.55 10.77 -14.33
CA ALA A 365 -12.20 9.38 -14.46
C ALA A 365 -12.37 8.61 -13.16
N VAL A 366 -12.45 7.28 -13.27
CA VAL A 366 -12.15 6.37 -12.18
C VAL A 366 -10.88 5.60 -12.51
N VAL A 367 -9.91 5.65 -11.61
CA VAL A 367 -8.63 4.96 -11.71
C VAL A 367 -8.60 3.82 -10.72
N SER A 368 -8.62 2.58 -11.20
CA SER A 368 -8.57 1.38 -10.37
C SER A 368 -7.15 0.85 -10.24
N ASP A 369 -6.60 0.88 -9.03
CA ASP A 369 -5.34 0.23 -8.65
C ASP A 369 -5.66 -1.20 -8.14
N SER A 370 -4.91 -2.20 -8.59
CA SER A 370 -5.03 -3.61 -8.18
C SER A 370 -4.00 -4.03 -7.14
N GLY A 371 -3.17 -3.11 -6.64
CA GLY A 371 -2.06 -3.41 -5.74
C GLY A 371 -2.48 -4.32 -4.59
N GLY A 372 -1.91 -5.53 -4.55
CA GLY A 372 -2.05 -6.46 -3.41
C GLY A 372 -3.24 -7.42 -3.45
N VAL A 373 -4.02 -7.46 -4.54
CA VAL A 373 -5.13 -8.43 -4.69
C VAL A 373 -4.68 -9.60 -5.57
N ILE A 374 -4.12 -10.63 -4.94
CA ILE A 374 -3.65 -11.85 -5.60
C ILE A 374 -4.88 -12.71 -5.94
N SER A 375 -5.10 -12.98 -7.24
CA SER A 375 -6.10 -13.96 -7.67
C SER A 375 -5.41 -15.30 -7.86
N GLU A 376 -5.57 -16.21 -6.89
CA GLU A 376 -5.15 -17.60 -7.05
C GLU A 376 -6.15 -18.45 -7.85
N THR A 377 -7.33 -17.90 -8.12
CA THR A 377 -8.42 -18.51 -8.90
C THR A 377 -9.03 -17.48 -9.86
N SER A 378 -9.84 -17.90 -10.84
CA SER A 378 -10.69 -16.97 -11.58
C SER A 378 -11.61 -16.23 -10.60
N GLU A 379 -11.66 -14.91 -10.72
CA GLU A 379 -12.52 -13.98 -9.96
C GLU A 379 -12.18 -13.78 -8.48
N ASN A 380 -11.22 -12.89 -8.22
CA ASN A 380 -11.03 -12.34 -6.88
C ASN A 380 -12.26 -11.45 -6.50
N PRO A 381 -12.97 -11.74 -5.40
CA PRO A 381 -14.19 -11.04 -5.01
C PRO A 381 -13.95 -9.56 -4.66
N GLN A 382 -12.77 -9.21 -4.13
CA GLN A 382 -12.43 -7.82 -3.84
C GLN A 382 -12.24 -7.00 -5.13
N THR A 383 -11.60 -7.58 -6.15
CA THR A 383 -11.45 -6.95 -7.48
C THR A 383 -12.80 -6.78 -8.16
N LEU A 384 -13.67 -7.80 -8.13
CA LEU A 384 -15.04 -7.70 -8.65
C LEU A 384 -15.82 -6.58 -7.95
N PHE A 385 -15.72 -6.51 -6.63
CA PHE A 385 -16.40 -5.50 -5.84
C PHE A 385 -15.91 -4.07 -6.16
N ARG A 386 -14.59 -3.87 -6.25
CA ARG A 386 -13.99 -2.59 -6.69
C ARG A 386 -14.50 -2.21 -8.08
N ASN A 387 -14.54 -3.15 -9.02
CA ASN A 387 -15.02 -2.91 -10.38
C ASN A 387 -16.51 -2.55 -10.38
N ALA A 388 -17.34 -3.16 -9.52
CA ALA A 388 -18.74 -2.79 -9.37
C ALA A 388 -18.91 -1.36 -8.84
N VAL A 389 -18.07 -0.93 -7.88
CA VAL A 389 -18.04 0.46 -7.41
C VAL A 389 -17.61 1.41 -8.54
N ALA A 390 -16.58 1.05 -9.31
CA ALA A 390 -16.13 1.84 -10.47
C ALA A 390 -17.26 2.04 -11.51
N SER A 391 -17.99 0.98 -11.84
CA SER A 391 -19.13 1.07 -12.77
C SER A 391 -20.30 1.90 -12.25
N ARG A 392 -20.46 2.04 -10.93
CA ARG A 392 -21.45 2.97 -10.35
C ARG A 392 -21.03 4.43 -10.50
N PHE A 393 -19.75 4.73 -10.30
CA PHE A 393 -19.20 6.06 -10.57
C PHE A 393 -19.33 6.44 -12.05
N GLU A 394 -19.03 5.51 -12.96
CA GLU A 394 -19.21 5.69 -14.40
C GLU A 394 -20.67 6.04 -14.77
N ARG A 395 -21.65 5.36 -14.16
CA ARG A 395 -23.08 5.58 -14.43
C ARG A 395 -23.58 6.98 -14.04
N VAL A 396 -22.98 7.59 -13.02
CA VAL A 396 -23.39 8.93 -12.53
C VAL A 396 -22.54 10.06 -13.08
N ALA A 397 -21.48 9.74 -13.84
CA ALA A 397 -20.60 10.72 -14.44
C ALA A 397 -21.19 11.34 -15.71
N LYS A 398 -20.79 12.59 -15.98
CA LYS A 398 -21.08 13.27 -17.25
C LYS A 398 -20.35 12.61 -18.44
N PRO A 399 -20.80 12.84 -19.70
CA PRO A 399 -20.10 12.38 -20.90
C PRO A 399 -18.61 12.79 -20.91
N GLY A 400 -17.81 12.04 -21.67
CA GLY A 400 -16.36 12.23 -21.70
C GLY A 400 -15.63 11.67 -20.46
N PHE A 401 -16.30 10.82 -19.68
CA PHE A 401 -15.70 10.11 -18.54
C PHE A 401 -14.74 8.99 -18.99
N PHE A 402 -13.63 8.82 -18.25
CA PHE A 402 -12.64 7.76 -18.51
C PHE A 402 -12.67 6.67 -17.44
N ARG A 403 -12.71 5.42 -17.88
CA ARG A 403 -12.47 4.26 -17.02
C ARG A 403 -11.04 3.77 -17.21
N VAL A 404 -10.25 3.76 -16.14
CA VAL A 404 -8.82 3.49 -16.21
C VAL A 404 -8.45 2.43 -15.18
N CYS A 405 -7.68 1.43 -15.61
CA CYS A 405 -7.07 0.44 -14.73
C CYS A 405 -5.55 0.56 -14.83
N SER A 406 -4.85 0.52 -13.70
CA SER A 406 -3.38 0.56 -13.70
C SER A 406 -2.81 -0.78 -14.14
N THR A 407 -2.45 -0.90 -15.42
CA THR A 407 -1.78 -2.11 -15.93
C THR A 407 -0.39 -2.29 -15.31
N ALA A 408 0.30 -1.18 -15.03
CA ALA A 408 1.60 -1.22 -14.36
C ALA A 408 1.50 -1.84 -12.96
N ASP A 409 0.50 -1.45 -12.14
CA ASP A 409 0.33 -2.02 -10.79
C ASP A 409 -0.15 -3.49 -10.83
N GLN A 410 -0.91 -3.87 -11.86
CA GLN A 410 -1.28 -5.28 -12.11
C GLN A 410 -0.05 -6.13 -12.43
N LEU A 411 0.80 -5.66 -13.34
CA LEU A 411 2.05 -6.33 -13.68
C LEU A 411 3.00 -6.38 -12.48
N ASP A 412 3.06 -5.30 -11.71
CA ASP A 412 3.86 -5.23 -10.49
C ASP A 412 3.47 -6.29 -9.45
N SER A 413 2.15 -6.41 -9.19
CA SER A 413 1.59 -7.39 -8.27
C SER A 413 1.80 -8.82 -8.77
N LEU A 414 1.67 -9.03 -10.09
CA LEU A 414 1.93 -10.32 -10.73
C LEU A 414 3.40 -10.73 -10.60
N MET A 415 4.32 -9.78 -10.77
CA MET A 415 5.75 -10.02 -10.56
C MET A 415 6.10 -10.31 -9.11
N GLN A 416 5.49 -9.61 -8.15
CA GLN A 416 5.64 -9.96 -6.73
C GLN A 416 5.24 -11.41 -6.47
N THR A 417 4.11 -11.85 -7.04
CA THR A 417 3.62 -13.23 -6.90
C THR A 417 4.58 -14.24 -7.54
N PHE A 418 5.10 -13.92 -8.73
CA PHE A 418 6.08 -14.74 -9.43
C PHE A 418 7.36 -14.90 -8.59
N PHE A 419 7.91 -13.83 -8.03
CA PHE A 419 9.12 -13.88 -7.20
C PHE A 419 8.92 -14.68 -5.91
N VAL A 420 7.77 -14.51 -5.24
CA VAL A 420 7.42 -15.30 -4.04
C VAL A 420 7.31 -16.78 -4.38
N GLY A 421 6.62 -17.12 -5.47
CA GLY A 421 6.47 -18.50 -5.94
C GLY A 421 7.81 -19.15 -6.33
N LEU A 422 8.64 -18.42 -7.08
CA LEU A 422 9.93 -18.90 -7.56
C LEU A 422 10.95 -19.10 -6.44
N SER A 423 10.93 -18.22 -5.42
CA SER A 423 11.81 -18.31 -4.27
C SER A 423 11.55 -19.58 -3.45
N GLY A 424 10.31 -20.06 -3.41
CA GLY A 424 9.95 -21.25 -2.64
C GLY A 424 10.00 -21.03 -1.12
N GLY A 425 9.77 -19.79 -0.67
CA GLY A 425 9.65 -19.41 0.75
C GLY A 425 10.92 -18.79 1.38
N ASP A 426 10.88 -18.64 2.70
CA ASP A 426 11.84 -17.87 3.51
C ASP A 426 13.29 -18.36 3.40
N ALA A 427 13.49 -19.65 3.12
CA ALA A 427 14.83 -20.25 3.00
C ALA A 427 15.66 -19.60 1.88
N PHE A 428 15.03 -19.24 0.76
CA PHE A 428 15.71 -18.58 -0.35
C PHE A 428 16.17 -17.17 0.02
N TYR A 429 15.30 -16.40 0.67
CA TYR A 429 15.59 -15.05 1.12
C TYR A 429 16.62 -15.03 2.26
N SER A 430 16.52 -15.94 3.23
CA SER A 430 17.53 -16.11 4.28
C SER A 430 18.91 -16.35 3.68
N LYS A 431 19.02 -17.28 2.72
CA LYS A 431 20.31 -17.57 2.06
C LYS A 431 20.84 -16.38 1.24
N LEU A 432 19.95 -15.60 0.62
CA LEU A 432 20.32 -14.37 -0.07
C LEU A 432 20.93 -13.35 0.89
N THR A 433 20.25 -13.07 2.01
CA THR A 433 20.71 -12.10 3.01
C THR A 433 22.03 -12.53 3.67
N GLU A 434 22.20 -13.82 3.97
CA GLU A 434 23.46 -14.40 4.44
C GLU A 434 24.59 -14.18 3.43
N SER A 435 24.33 -14.47 2.15
CA SER A 435 25.32 -14.33 1.06
C SER A 435 25.72 -12.86 0.87
N VAL A 436 24.76 -11.94 0.86
CA VAL A 436 25.00 -10.50 0.75
C VAL A 436 25.80 -9.99 1.95
N ALA A 437 25.43 -10.38 3.18
CA ALA A 437 26.15 -9.99 4.38
C ALA A 437 27.60 -10.51 4.41
N TYR A 438 27.85 -11.71 3.87
CA TYR A 438 29.20 -12.25 3.71
C TYR A 438 30.00 -11.48 2.65
N LEU A 439 29.46 -11.36 1.43
CA LEU A 439 30.14 -10.72 0.30
C LEU A 439 30.45 -9.24 0.57
N SER A 440 29.60 -8.55 1.32
CA SER A 440 29.83 -7.15 1.71
C SER A 440 31.11 -6.94 2.52
N ARG A 441 31.66 -8.01 3.12
CA ARG A 441 32.93 -7.98 3.88
C ARG A 441 34.14 -8.34 3.01
N GLN A 442 33.92 -8.84 1.80
CA GLN A 442 34.98 -9.33 0.90
C GLN A 442 35.53 -8.21 0.02
N ARG A 443 36.18 -7.22 0.63
CA ARG A 443 36.68 -6.02 -0.07
C ARG A 443 37.65 -6.32 -1.22
N ALA A 444 38.48 -7.36 -1.08
CA ALA A 444 39.41 -7.76 -2.14
C ALA A 444 38.68 -8.26 -3.38
N LEU A 445 37.70 -9.16 -3.21
CA LEU A 445 36.86 -9.66 -4.31
C LEU A 445 36.09 -8.53 -4.99
N LEU A 446 35.45 -7.65 -4.19
CA LEU A 446 34.68 -6.51 -4.71
C LEU A 446 35.57 -5.51 -5.46
N GLY A 447 36.81 -5.29 -5.01
CA GLY A 447 37.79 -4.48 -5.70
C GLY A 447 38.16 -5.04 -7.07
N VAL A 448 38.36 -6.37 -7.18
CA VAL A 448 38.62 -7.05 -8.46
C VAL A 448 37.40 -6.98 -9.39
N MET A 449 36.20 -7.19 -8.85
CA MET A 449 34.94 -7.12 -9.61
C MET A 449 34.53 -5.68 -9.97
N GLN A 450 35.22 -4.67 -9.42
CA GLN A 450 34.91 -3.24 -9.60
C GLN A 450 33.45 -2.89 -9.30
N THR A 451 32.91 -3.44 -8.22
CA THR A 451 31.50 -3.30 -7.88
C THR A 451 31.30 -3.28 -6.37
N ASN A 452 30.14 -2.79 -5.93
CA ASN A 452 29.68 -2.90 -4.56
C ASN A 452 28.51 -3.87 -4.49
N VAL A 453 28.34 -4.54 -3.35
CA VAL A 453 27.17 -5.39 -3.14
C VAL A 453 25.93 -4.50 -3.02
N PRO A 454 24.84 -4.78 -3.76
CA PRO A 454 23.59 -4.07 -3.62
C PRO A 454 23.07 -4.16 -2.18
N ALA A 455 22.44 -3.09 -1.69
CA ALA A 455 21.77 -3.13 -0.40
C ALA A 455 20.62 -4.14 -0.43
N VAL A 456 20.48 -4.95 0.62
CA VAL A 456 19.26 -5.74 0.81
C VAL A 456 18.15 -4.75 1.11
N GLY A 457 17.31 -4.48 0.10
CA GLY A 457 16.12 -3.66 0.25
C GLY A 457 14.98 -4.42 0.94
N SER A 458 13.76 -3.89 0.80
CA SER A 458 12.55 -4.57 1.26
C SER A 458 12.37 -5.92 0.53
N SER A 459 11.43 -6.77 0.98
CA SER A 459 11.09 -8.03 0.29
C SER A 459 10.34 -7.83 -1.04
N ASP A 460 10.41 -6.63 -1.62
CA ASP A 460 9.83 -6.30 -2.91
C ASP A 460 10.60 -6.98 -4.05
N TRP A 461 9.87 -7.34 -5.10
CA TRP A 461 10.45 -8.08 -6.22
C TRP A 461 11.48 -7.26 -7.01
N ARG A 462 11.42 -5.92 -6.98
CA ARG A 462 12.38 -5.05 -7.70
C ARG A 462 13.76 -5.10 -7.06
N SER A 463 13.82 -5.01 -5.73
CA SER A 463 15.05 -5.19 -4.96
C SER A 463 15.62 -6.59 -5.15
N MET A 464 14.75 -7.60 -5.15
CA MET A 464 15.13 -8.98 -5.47
C MET A 464 15.65 -9.12 -6.90
N ALA A 465 15.05 -8.42 -7.87
CA ALA A 465 15.50 -8.41 -9.26
C ALA A 465 16.87 -7.75 -9.41
N ASP A 466 17.09 -6.58 -8.81
CA ASP A 466 18.38 -5.87 -8.83
C ASP A 466 19.49 -6.75 -8.25
N MET A 467 19.22 -7.42 -7.11
CA MET A 467 20.14 -8.39 -6.53
C MET A 467 20.37 -9.57 -7.49
N ALA A 468 19.32 -10.17 -8.03
CA ALA A 468 19.42 -11.32 -8.94
C ALA A 468 20.25 -10.98 -10.20
N ILE A 469 20.03 -9.81 -10.79
CA ILE A 469 20.79 -9.31 -11.95
C ILE A 469 22.26 -9.12 -11.60
N TRP A 470 22.57 -8.52 -10.44
CA TRP A 470 23.96 -8.34 -9.98
C TRP A 470 24.67 -9.67 -9.75
N PHE A 471 24.01 -10.61 -9.06
CA PHE A 471 24.54 -11.95 -8.83
C PHE A 471 24.75 -12.72 -10.14
N CYS A 472 23.88 -12.56 -11.14
CA CYS A 472 24.07 -13.16 -12.45
C CYS A 472 25.29 -12.56 -13.17
N ARG A 473 25.43 -11.23 -13.14
CA ARG A 473 26.54 -10.50 -13.78
C ARG A 473 27.91 -10.92 -13.24
N HIS A 474 28.00 -11.19 -11.93
CA HIS A 474 29.26 -11.53 -11.26
C HIS A 474 29.33 -12.98 -10.77
N GLY A 475 28.41 -13.83 -11.23
CA GLY A 475 28.15 -15.14 -10.62
C GLY A 475 29.35 -16.09 -10.65
N THR A 476 30.17 -16.05 -11.70
CA THR A 476 31.36 -16.91 -11.80
C THR A 476 32.37 -16.60 -10.71
N SER A 477 32.81 -15.33 -10.60
CA SER A 477 33.77 -14.90 -9.58
C SER A 477 33.24 -15.13 -8.16
N ILE A 478 31.95 -14.90 -7.92
CA ILE A 478 31.33 -15.14 -6.62
C ILE A 478 31.33 -16.64 -6.27
N ARG A 479 30.95 -17.52 -7.21
CA ARG A 479 30.94 -18.97 -6.97
C ARG A 479 32.35 -19.54 -6.77
N GLU A 480 33.31 -19.08 -7.56
CA GLU A 480 34.73 -19.46 -7.39
C GLU A 480 35.24 -19.04 -6.02
N HIS A 481 34.93 -17.81 -5.59
CA HIS A 481 35.29 -17.35 -4.26
C HIS A 481 34.65 -18.19 -3.15
N PHE A 482 33.36 -18.51 -3.25
CA PHE A 482 32.69 -19.38 -2.28
C PHE A 482 33.32 -20.78 -2.22
N ALA A 483 33.71 -21.35 -3.36
CA ALA A 483 34.38 -22.64 -3.43
C ALA A 483 35.77 -22.60 -2.81
N ASN A 484 36.57 -21.57 -3.13
CA ASN A 484 37.93 -21.40 -2.63
C ASN A 484 37.97 -21.20 -1.11
N GLU A 485 37.06 -20.38 -0.58
CA GLU A 485 36.98 -20.07 0.85
C GLU A 485 36.15 -21.08 1.65
N GLN A 486 35.55 -22.09 0.99
CA GLN A 486 34.62 -23.06 1.59
C GLN A 486 33.54 -22.38 2.46
N ALA A 487 32.96 -21.31 1.94
CA ALA A 487 32.06 -20.47 2.72
C ALA A 487 30.78 -21.23 3.11
N VAL A 488 30.46 -21.25 4.40
CA VAL A 488 29.24 -21.91 4.94
C VAL A 488 27.95 -21.31 4.38
N CYS A 489 27.99 -20.02 4.01
CA CYS A 489 26.85 -19.33 3.40
C CYS A 489 26.68 -19.61 1.91
N ALA A 490 27.55 -20.41 1.27
CA ALA A 490 27.48 -20.68 -0.16
C ALA A 490 26.10 -21.25 -0.58
N PRO A 491 25.39 -20.60 -1.51
CA PRO A 491 24.12 -21.12 -2.00
C PRO A 491 24.28 -22.40 -2.84
N THR A 492 23.23 -23.21 -2.89
CA THR A 492 23.20 -24.43 -3.72
C THR A 492 23.10 -24.10 -5.21
N ASN A 493 23.48 -25.03 -6.09
CA ASN A 493 23.36 -24.82 -7.54
C ASN A 493 21.91 -24.57 -7.98
N TRP A 494 20.93 -25.21 -7.31
CA TRP A 494 19.51 -24.98 -7.56
C TRP A 494 19.05 -23.58 -7.17
N TRP A 495 19.61 -23.01 -6.10
CA TRP A 495 19.37 -21.63 -5.71
C TRP A 495 19.85 -20.66 -6.81
N TRP A 496 21.04 -20.91 -7.38
CA TRP A 496 21.56 -20.14 -8.50
C TRP A 496 20.69 -20.23 -9.74
N ILE A 497 20.19 -21.41 -10.09
CA ILE A 497 19.30 -21.58 -11.26
C ILE A 497 18.00 -20.80 -11.08
N ARG A 498 17.37 -20.85 -9.90
CA ARG A 498 16.17 -20.02 -9.59
C ARG A 498 16.47 -18.53 -9.73
N LEU A 499 17.61 -18.08 -9.20
CA LEU A 499 18.05 -16.69 -9.31
C LEU A 499 18.25 -16.25 -10.76
N MET A 500 18.83 -17.11 -11.61
CA MET A 500 19.05 -16.83 -13.03
C MET A 500 17.73 -16.72 -13.81
N VAL A 501 16.75 -17.58 -13.54
CA VAL A 501 15.39 -17.46 -14.09
C VAL A 501 14.76 -16.14 -13.65
N ALA A 502 14.84 -15.82 -12.35
CA ALA A 502 14.29 -14.58 -11.79
C ALA A 502 14.87 -13.33 -12.48
N ALA A 503 16.19 -13.29 -12.62
CA ALA A 503 16.90 -12.18 -13.26
C ALA A 503 16.47 -12.01 -14.72
N ARG A 504 16.38 -13.10 -15.48
CA ARG A 504 16.01 -13.04 -16.90
C ARG A 504 14.60 -12.53 -17.12
N VAL A 505 13.62 -13.05 -16.36
CA VAL A 505 12.22 -12.59 -16.44
C VAL A 505 12.09 -11.14 -15.98
N ALA A 506 12.81 -10.75 -14.92
CA ALA A 506 12.76 -9.38 -14.41
C ALA A 506 13.31 -8.36 -15.41
N GLN A 507 14.40 -8.67 -16.12
CA GLN A 507 14.97 -7.77 -17.14
C GLN A 507 13.94 -7.40 -18.21
N GLU A 508 13.24 -8.39 -18.76
CA GLU A 508 12.20 -8.16 -19.78
C GLU A 508 10.99 -7.41 -19.20
N THR A 509 10.63 -7.72 -17.95
CA THR A 509 9.48 -7.09 -17.29
C THR A 509 9.73 -5.62 -16.92
N ILE A 510 10.95 -5.27 -16.49
CA ILE A 510 11.32 -3.88 -16.14
C ILE A 510 11.20 -2.97 -17.38
N LEU A 511 11.59 -3.46 -18.57
CA LEU A 511 11.43 -2.72 -19.82
C LEU A 511 9.96 -2.48 -20.16
N VAL A 512 9.12 -3.51 -20.01
CA VAL A 512 7.67 -3.42 -20.24
C VAL A 512 7.03 -2.44 -19.26
N LEU A 513 7.38 -2.51 -17.98
CA LEU A 513 6.90 -1.58 -16.95
C LEU A 513 7.24 -0.13 -17.28
N ALA A 514 8.45 0.14 -17.77
CA ALA A 514 8.85 1.49 -18.18
C ALA A 514 8.04 2.03 -19.38
N ASP A 515 7.57 1.14 -20.28
CA ASP A 515 6.76 1.46 -21.45
C ASP A 515 5.28 1.74 -21.08
N ILE A 516 4.74 1.02 -20.09
CA ILE A 516 3.32 1.14 -19.67
C ILE A 516 3.09 2.01 -18.43
N SER A 517 4.14 2.67 -17.92
CA SER A 517 4.07 3.58 -16.76
C SER A 517 4.27 5.04 -17.18
N GLY A 518 3.70 5.98 -16.42
CA GLY A 518 3.95 7.41 -16.59
C GLY A 518 2.72 8.25 -16.95
N LEU A 519 2.92 9.29 -17.77
CA LEU A 519 1.86 10.24 -18.18
C LEU A 519 1.70 10.34 -19.71
N THR A 520 2.11 9.31 -20.46
CA THR A 520 2.03 9.32 -21.93
C THR A 520 0.84 8.55 -22.47
N SER A 521 0.34 8.98 -23.62
CA SER A 521 -0.78 8.34 -24.32
C SER A 521 -0.53 6.87 -24.64
N ARG A 522 0.73 6.41 -24.65
CA ARG A 522 1.09 4.98 -24.78
C ARG A 522 0.47 4.09 -23.70
N ILE A 523 0.21 4.64 -22.52
CA ILE A 523 -0.43 3.95 -21.39
C ILE A 523 -1.89 3.62 -21.68
N SER A 524 -2.53 4.35 -22.61
CA SER A 524 -3.89 4.05 -23.06
C SER A 524 -3.98 2.80 -23.95
N LYS A 525 -2.83 2.29 -24.44
CA LYS A 525 -2.71 1.03 -25.19
C LYS A 525 -1.64 0.14 -24.55
N PRO A 526 -1.81 -0.31 -23.30
CA PRO A 526 -0.80 -1.08 -22.60
C PRO A 526 -0.77 -2.55 -23.04
N GLN A 527 -1.72 -2.98 -23.88
CA GLN A 527 -1.89 -4.37 -24.31
C GLN A 527 -0.69 -4.89 -25.14
N PRO A 528 -0.17 -4.19 -26.18
CA PRO A 528 0.91 -4.75 -26.99
C PRO A 528 2.22 -5.02 -26.21
N PRO A 529 2.70 -4.15 -25.30
CA PRO A 529 3.82 -4.48 -24.42
C PRO A 529 3.59 -5.73 -23.56
N ILE A 530 2.40 -5.90 -22.99
CA ILE A 530 2.04 -7.09 -22.19
C ILE A 530 2.03 -8.36 -23.04
N LEU A 531 1.46 -8.29 -24.24
CA LEU A 531 1.44 -9.42 -25.18
C LEU A 531 2.84 -9.82 -25.64
N ARG A 532 3.75 -8.86 -25.85
CA ARG A 532 5.15 -9.15 -26.18
C ARG A 532 5.84 -9.92 -25.05
N LEU A 533 5.66 -9.50 -23.80
CA LEU A 533 6.21 -10.22 -22.64
C LEU A 533 5.63 -11.63 -22.52
N ARG A 534 4.31 -11.77 -22.74
CA ARG A 534 3.65 -13.08 -22.75
C ARG A 534 4.22 -13.99 -23.83
N SER A 535 4.30 -13.50 -25.08
CA SER A 535 4.86 -14.26 -26.20
C SER A 535 6.29 -14.69 -25.93
N TYR A 536 7.13 -13.79 -25.40
CA TYR A 536 8.50 -14.13 -25.00
C TYR A 536 8.55 -15.34 -24.03
N LEU A 537 7.71 -15.35 -23.00
CA LEU A 537 7.68 -16.46 -22.03
C LEU A 537 7.09 -17.75 -22.62
N VAL A 538 6.07 -17.62 -23.46
CA VAL A 538 5.46 -18.75 -24.19
C VAL A 538 6.47 -19.40 -25.10
N ASP A 539 7.22 -18.62 -25.87
CA ASP A 539 8.22 -19.13 -26.81
C ASP A 539 9.43 -19.72 -26.07
N TRP A 540 9.91 -19.05 -25.01
CA TRP A 540 11.07 -19.52 -24.26
C TRP A 540 10.81 -20.86 -23.53
N PHE A 541 9.63 -21.04 -22.93
CA PHE A 541 9.27 -22.28 -22.23
C PHE A 541 8.45 -23.27 -23.07
N THR A 542 8.10 -22.93 -24.32
CA THR A 542 7.17 -23.69 -25.17
C THR A 542 5.84 -23.97 -24.45
N VAL A 543 5.24 -22.92 -23.87
CA VAL A 543 3.98 -23.04 -23.11
C VAL A 543 2.79 -23.25 -24.06
N VAL A 544 1.94 -24.24 -23.79
CA VAL A 544 0.78 -24.58 -24.62
C VAL A 544 -0.52 -24.12 -23.96
N ASN A 545 -1.43 -23.55 -24.75
CA ASN A 545 -2.80 -23.27 -24.33
C ASN A 545 -3.63 -24.57 -24.36
N SER A 546 -3.94 -25.09 -23.17
CA SER A 546 -4.73 -26.32 -22.98
C SER A 546 -6.20 -26.15 -23.40
N SER A 547 -6.71 -24.92 -23.53
CA SER A 547 -8.10 -24.65 -23.94
C SER A 547 -8.34 -24.65 -25.46
N GLU A 548 -7.29 -24.53 -26.28
CA GLU A 548 -7.40 -24.58 -27.75
C GLU A 548 -7.24 -25.99 -28.33
N SER A 549 -6.98 -26.99 -27.48
CA SER A 549 -6.91 -28.39 -27.89
C SER A 549 -8.31 -29.01 -27.92
N ASN A 550 -8.95 -29.00 -29.09
CA ASN A 550 -10.29 -29.57 -29.34
C ASN A 550 -10.42 -31.09 -29.16
N ASP A 551 -9.38 -31.80 -28.71
CA ASP A 551 -9.41 -33.25 -28.55
C ASP A 551 -9.67 -33.67 -27.10
N HIS A 552 -10.94 -33.60 -26.69
CA HIS A 552 -11.41 -34.15 -25.41
C HIS A 552 -11.05 -35.64 -25.18
N ALA A 553 -10.78 -36.39 -26.26
CA ALA A 553 -10.37 -37.79 -26.21
C ALA A 553 -8.85 -37.99 -25.95
N THR A 554 -7.98 -37.02 -26.26
CA THR A 554 -6.53 -37.15 -26.02
C THR A 554 -6.05 -36.52 -24.71
N ALA A 555 -6.82 -35.59 -24.11
CA ALA A 555 -6.49 -35.00 -22.81
C ALA A 555 -6.42 -36.04 -21.66
N ALA A 556 -7.34 -37.02 -21.65
CA ALA A 556 -7.35 -38.11 -20.65
C ALA A 556 -6.31 -39.22 -20.92
N ALA A 557 -5.77 -39.30 -22.15
CA ALA A 557 -4.73 -40.25 -22.53
C ALA A 557 -3.31 -39.68 -22.33
N ARG A 558 -3.09 -38.38 -22.58
CA ARG A 558 -1.80 -37.69 -22.36
C ARG A 558 -1.42 -37.54 -20.88
N SER A 559 -2.41 -37.45 -19.99
CA SER A 559 -2.23 -37.34 -18.53
C SER A 559 -1.49 -38.53 -17.87
N ARG A 560 -1.38 -39.69 -18.53
CA ARG A 560 -0.83 -40.90 -17.90
C ARG A 560 0.67 -41.13 -18.12
N ASN A 561 1.34 -40.36 -18.99
CA ASN A 561 2.76 -40.62 -19.30
C ASN A 561 3.65 -39.37 -19.51
N GLU A 562 3.10 -38.15 -19.58
CA GLU A 562 3.89 -36.92 -19.69
C GLU A 562 3.80 -36.11 -18.38
N MET A 563 4.95 -35.78 -17.77
CA MET A 563 5.00 -34.95 -16.56
C MET A 563 4.72 -33.49 -16.92
N LEU A 564 3.44 -33.19 -17.15
CA LEU A 564 2.91 -31.87 -17.49
C LEU A 564 2.76 -31.01 -16.23
N VAL A 565 3.22 -29.76 -16.29
CA VAL A 565 2.96 -28.77 -15.24
C VAL A 565 1.97 -27.75 -15.79
N SER A 566 0.83 -27.61 -15.11
CA SER A 566 -0.26 -26.72 -15.55
C SER A 566 -0.39 -25.50 -14.65
N SER A 567 -0.89 -24.40 -15.21
CA SER A 567 -1.26 -23.19 -14.47
C SER A 567 -2.42 -23.47 -13.52
N LYS A 568 -2.56 -22.64 -12.49
CA LYS A 568 -3.64 -22.74 -11.48
C LYS A 568 -5.05 -22.70 -12.12
N ASN A 569 -5.21 -21.95 -13.21
CA ASN A 569 -6.47 -21.88 -13.96
C ASN A 569 -6.67 -23.02 -14.98
N GLY A 570 -5.72 -23.95 -15.10
CA GLY A 570 -5.77 -25.08 -16.02
C GLY A 570 -5.67 -24.74 -17.51
N LYS A 571 -5.48 -23.47 -17.88
CA LYS A 571 -5.46 -23.02 -19.29
C LYS A 571 -4.09 -23.15 -19.95
N TYR A 572 -3.01 -23.14 -19.19
CA TYR A 572 -1.66 -23.17 -19.73
C TYR A 572 -0.89 -24.34 -19.15
N SER A 573 -0.03 -24.95 -19.95
CA SER A 573 0.81 -26.05 -19.50
C SER A 573 2.14 -26.09 -20.21
N VAL A 574 3.12 -26.71 -19.57
CA VAL A 574 4.46 -26.94 -20.12
C VAL A 574 4.90 -28.37 -19.84
N LYS A 575 5.58 -28.98 -20.81
CA LYS A 575 6.19 -30.29 -20.61
C LYS A 575 7.51 -30.14 -19.89
N ARG A 576 7.88 -31.18 -19.13
CA ARG A 576 9.19 -31.21 -18.46
C ARG A 576 10.36 -31.03 -19.43
N GLU A 577 10.32 -31.67 -20.59
CA GLU A 577 11.40 -31.62 -21.59
C GLU A 577 11.64 -30.20 -22.11
N ASP A 578 10.56 -29.49 -22.44
CA ASP A 578 10.62 -28.09 -22.88
C ASP A 578 11.12 -27.17 -21.76
N ALA A 579 10.66 -27.39 -20.52
CA ALA A 579 11.15 -26.62 -19.37
C ALA A 579 12.64 -26.85 -19.09
N VAL A 580 13.14 -28.08 -19.29
CA VAL A 580 14.58 -28.37 -19.19
C VAL A 580 15.35 -27.67 -20.31
N GLY A 581 14.84 -27.69 -21.54
CA GLY A 581 15.42 -26.94 -22.67
C GLY A 581 15.55 -25.44 -22.37
N ALA A 582 14.45 -24.83 -21.92
CA ALA A 582 14.41 -23.42 -21.54
C ALA A 582 15.43 -23.06 -20.44
N LEU A 583 15.62 -23.94 -19.46
CA LEU A 583 16.62 -23.76 -18.40
C LEU A 583 18.05 -23.89 -18.93
N VAL A 584 18.30 -24.80 -19.87
CA VAL A 584 19.62 -24.96 -20.51
C VAL A 584 20.02 -23.70 -21.27
N ASP A 585 19.06 -22.98 -21.86
CA ASP A 585 19.30 -21.72 -22.58
C ASP A 585 19.83 -20.58 -21.68
N LEU A 586 19.75 -20.72 -20.35
CA LEU A 586 20.36 -19.78 -19.39
C LEU A 586 21.89 -19.89 -19.33
N GLY A 587 22.47 -20.93 -19.92
CA GLY A 587 23.91 -21.06 -20.13
C GLY A 587 24.55 -22.32 -19.55
N SER A 588 25.86 -22.44 -19.78
CA SER A 588 26.65 -23.65 -19.49
C SER A 588 26.62 -24.11 -18.03
N PHE A 589 26.54 -23.17 -17.08
CA PHE A 589 26.39 -23.50 -15.65
C PHE A 589 25.11 -24.30 -15.39
N VAL A 590 23.98 -23.90 -15.97
CA VAL A 590 22.70 -24.58 -15.77
C VAL A 590 22.71 -25.93 -16.48
N ALA A 591 23.21 -25.96 -17.72
CA ALA A 591 23.34 -27.19 -18.50
C ALA A 591 24.15 -28.27 -17.77
N GLY A 592 25.32 -27.92 -17.23
CA GLY A 592 26.17 -28.87 -16.49
C GLY A 592 25.51 -29.40 -15.21
N ASN A 593 24.74 -28.57 -14.50
CA ASN A 593 24.04 -28.98 -13.29
C ASN A 593 22.82 -29.87 -13.55
N LEU A 594 22.11 -29.66 -14.67
CA LEU A 594 20.99 -30.52 -15.05
C LEU A 594 21.46 -31.88 -15.57
N GLN A 595 22.63 -31.97 -16.20
CA GLN A 595 23.21 -33.22 -16.70
C GLN A 595 23.87 -34.08 -15.61
N SER A 596 24.49 -33.47 -14.60
CA SER A 596 25.27 -34.16 -13.55
C SER A 596 24.45 -34.83 -12.42
N SER A 597 23.12 -34.96 -12.58
CA SER A 597 22.23 -35.52 -11.56
C SER A 597 22.26 -37.06 -11.53
N GLU A 598 23.43 -37.66 -11.26
CA GLU A 598 23.60 -39.12 -11.24
C GLU A 598 22.94 -39.77 -10.01
N ASN A 599 22.91 -39.06 -8.86
CA ASN A 599 22.37 -39.54 -7.59
C ASN A 599 20.84 -39.39 -7.46
N ARG A 600 20.15 -40.42 -6.93
CA ARG A 600 18.68 -40.45 -6.76
C ARG A 600 18.12 -39.26 -5.96
N ALA A 601 18.79 -38.85 -4.88
CA ALA A 601 18.39 -37.70 -4.07
C ALA A 601 18.53 -36.37 -4.83
N ASN A 602 19.60 -36.23 -5.64
CA ASN A 602 19.78 -35.06 -6.50
C ASN A 602 18.71 -35.00 -7.58
N ARG A 603 18.32 -36.13 -8.19
CA ARG A 603 17.25 -36.19 -9.20
C ARG A 603 15.91 -35.70 -8.66
N LEU A 604 15.53 -36.14 -7.46
CA LEU A 604 14.28 -35.69 -6.81
C LEU A 604 14.28 -34.17 -6.54
N SER A 605 15.42 -33.63 -6.11
CA SER A 605 15.58 -32.18 -5.91
C SER A 605 15.54 -31.41 -7.23
N THR A 606 16.17 -31.94 -8.29
CA THR A 606 16.13 -31.37 -9.64
C THR A 606 14.70 -31.36 -10.17
N ASP A 607 13.96 -32.45 -10.00
CA ASP A 607 12.57 -32.59 -10.47
C ASP A 607 11.63 -31.63 -9.77
N THR A 608 11.79 -31.47 -8.46
CA THR A 608 11.01 -30.52 -7.66
C THR A 608 11.32 -29.10 -8.12
N MET A 609 12.59 -28.76 -8.30
CA MET A 609 13.01 -27.43 -8.76
C MET A 609 12.45 -27.11 -10.15
N ILE A 610 12.58 -28.02 -11.12
CA ILE A 610 12.01 -27.84 -12.47
C ILE A 610 10.51 -27.63 -12.37
N LYS A 611 9.80 -28.47 -11.59
CA LYS A 611 8.35 -28.35 -11.41
C LYS A 611 7.95 -27.00 -10.83
N ASP A 612 8.64 -26.51 -9.80
CA ASP A 612 8.36 -25.23 -9.15
C ASP A 612 8.60 -24.04 -10.11
N VAL A 613 9.69 -24.08 -10.86
CA VAL A 613 10.00 -23.06 -11.87
C VAL A 613 8.96 -23.08 -12.99
N SER A 614 8.66 -24.27 -13.54
CA SER A 614 7.63 -24.44 -14.56
C SER A 614 6.28 -23.90 -14.08
N ALA A 615 5.86 -24.24 -12.85
CA ALA A 615 4.63 -23.77 -12.26
C ALA A 615 4.60 -22.23 -12.13
N SER A 616 5.71 -21.63 -11.71
CA SER A 616 5.83 -20.18 -11.58
C SER A 616 5.69 -19.48 -12.94
N VAL A 617 6.32 -20.02 -14.00
CA VAL A 617 6.27 -19.45 -15.35
C VAL A 617 4.89 -19.60 -15.99
N VAL A 618 4.26 -20.78 -15.94
CA VAL A 618 2.91 -20.95 -16.54
C VAL A 618 1.85 -20.12 -15.81
N ASN A 619 2.01 -19.89 -14.50
CA ASN A 619 1.16 -18.98 -13.74
C ASN A 619 1.40 -17.50 -14.12
N LEU A 620 2.64 -17.11 -14.40
CA LEU A 620 2.95 -15.78 -14.93
C LEU A 620 2.31 -15.56 -16.31
N VAL A 621 2.42 -16.52 -17.23
CA VAL A 621 1.75 -16.47 -18.55
C VAL A 621 0.23 -16.35 -18.40
N ALA A 622 -0.37 -17.15 -17.52
CA ALA A 622 -1.80 -17.08 -17.21
C ALA A 622 -2.23 -15.69 -16.69
N GLY A 623 -1.42 -15.11 -15.79
CA GLY A 623 -1.64 -13.77 -15.25
C GLY A 623 -1.54 -12.68 -16.32
N LEU A 624 -0.54 -12.74 -17.21
CA LEU A 624 -0.37 -11.78 -18.30
C LEU A 624 -1.55 -11.80 -19.28
N THR A 625 -2.12 -12.99 -19.57
CA THR A 625 -3.35 -13.09 -20.37
C THR A 625 -4.52 -12.42 -19.65
N SER A 626 -4.71 -12.67 -18.35
CA SER A 626 -5.78 -12.03 -17.58
C SER A 626 -5.68 -10.50 -17.58
N ILE A 627 -4.46 -9.95 -17.52
CA ILE A 627 -4.22 -8.50 -17.62
C ILE A 627 -4.64 -8.00 -19.01
N SER A 628 -4.22 -8.70 -20.08
CA SER A 628 -4.60 -8.35 -21.46
C SER A 628 -6.11 -8.34 -21.67
N ASP A 629 -6.82 -9.35 -21.16
CA ASP A 629 -8.27 -9.47 -21.32
C ASP A 629 -8.99 -8.31 -20.59
N SER A 630 -8.56 -7.97 -19.36
CA SER A 630 -9.11 -6.85 -18.60
C SER A 630 -8.97 -5.50 -19.32
N ILE A 631 -7.88 -5.28 -20.06
CA ILE A 631 -7.65 -4.03 -20.81
C ILE A 631 -8.69 -3.88 -21.91
N ASN A 632 -8.94 -4.94 -22.69
CA ASN A 632 -9.82 -4.92 -23.85
C ASN A 632 -11.29 -4.68 -23.49
N GLU A 633 -11.73 -5.10 -22.31
CA GLU A 633 -13.13 -5.01 -21.90
C GLU A 633 -13.50 -3.68 -21.24
N THR A 634 -12.54 -2.94 -20.66
CA THR A 634 -12.88 -1.91 -19.66
C THR A 634 -12.14 -0.58 -19.71
N CYS A 635 -11.03 -0.44 -20.45
CA CYS A 635 -10.19 0.77 -20.37
C CYS A 635 -10.46 1.78 -21.51
N SER A 636 -10.61 3.06 -21.15
CA SER A 636 -10.75 4.17 -22.09
C SER A 636 -9.40 4.59 -22.71
N GLU A 637 -9.44 5.13 -23.93
CA GLU A 637 -8.28 5.79 -24.54
C GLU A 637 -8.06 7.17 -23.90
N LEU A 638 -6.83 7.43 -23.40
CA LEU A 638 -6.49 8.67 -22.70
C LEU A 638 -5.86 9.69 -23.66
N PRO A 639 -6.26 10.97 -23.60
CA PRO A 639 -5.70 12.01 -24.45
C PRO A 639 -4.28 12.40 -24.00
N PRO A 640 -3.37 12.77 -24.91
CA PRO A 640 -2.06 13.30 -24.54
C PRO A 640 -2.16 14.55 -23.64
N VAL A 641 -1.29 14.63 -22.63
CA VAL A 641 -1.29 15.72 -21.63
C VAL A 641 0.07 16.39 -21.45
N LEU A 642 1.13 15.82 -22.04
CA LEU A 642 2.48 16.36 -21.96
C LEU A 642 2.82 17.17 -23.22
N PRO A 643 3.58 18.29 -23.11
CA PRO A 643 3.81 19.18 -24.25
C PRO A 643 4.48 18.50 -25.45
N HIS A 644 5.38 17.55 -25.21
CA HIS A 644 6.07 16.82 -26.27
C HIS A 644 5.14 15.91 -27.10
N GLU A 645 4.06 15.38 -26.51
CA GLU A 645 3.04 14.64 -27.26
C GLU A 645 2.00 15.58 -27.88
N LEU A 646 1.64 16.67 -27.18
CA LEU A 646 0.69 17.67 -27.68
C LEU A 646 1.15 18.28 -29.00
N VAL A 647 2.45 18.55 -29.17
CA VAL A 647 2.98 19.14 -30.41
C VAL A 647 2.83 18.21 -31.63
N GLU A 648 2.79 16.90 -31.40
CA GLU A 648 2.61 15.86 -32.43
C GLU A 648 1.14 15.70 -32.84
N MET A 649 0.19 16.18 -32.01
CA MET A 649 -1.23 16.07 -32.29
C MET A 649 -1.70 17.01 -33.41
N ARG A 650 -2.76 16.60 -34.12
CA ARG A 650 -3.46 17.48 -35.06
C ARG A 650 -4.50 18.32 -34.32
N GLY A 651 -4.68 19.58 -34.74
CA GLY A 651 -5.67 20.50 -34.14
C GLY A 651 -7.07 19.92 -34.02
N ARG A 652 -7.58 19.25 -35.07
CA ARG A 652 -8.89 18.58 -35.03
C ARG A 652 -9.02 17.49 -33.95
N GLN A 653 -7.93 16.78 -33.63
CA GLN A 653 -7.95 15.75 -32.59
C GLN A 653 -8.02 16.42 -31.22
N PHE A 654 -7.25 17.50 -31.03
CA PHE A 654 -7.30 18.28 -29.80
C PHE A 654 -8.66 18.97 -29.58
N THR A 655 -9.25 19.53 -30.63
CA THR A 655 -10.61 20.10 -30.57
C THR A 655 -11.66 19.06 -30.16
N ALA A 656 -11.53 17.81 -30.61
CA ALA A 656 -12.43 16.74 -30.18
C ALA A 656 -12.29 16.43 -28.68
N ILE A 657 -11.08 16.51 -28.12
CA ILE A 657 -10.84 16.33 -26.68
C ILE A 657 -11.53 17.44 -25.89
N ILE A 658 -11.34 18.72 -26.28
CA ILE A 658 -12.05 19.85 -25.65
C ILE A 658 -13.57 19.65 -25.75
N GLY A 659 -14.06 19.30 -26.95
CA GLY A 659 -15.49 19.07 -27.20
C GLY A 659 -16.08 18.00 -26.27
N SER A 660 -15.34 16.92 -25.99
CA SER A 660 -15.77 15.86 -25.07
C SER A 660 -15.93 16.32 -23.62
N GLN A 661 -15.26 17.39 -23.22
CA GLN A 661 -15.27 17.95 -21.85
C GLN A 661 -16.05 19.26 -21.73
N MET A 662 -16.68 19.72 -22.81
CA MET A 662 -17.31 21.05 -22.89
C MET A 662 -18.34 21.30 -21.78
N GLU A 663 -19.25 20.35 -21.56
CA GLU A 663 -20.27 20.47 -20.50
C GLU A 663 -19.63 20.65 -19.12
N ARG A 664 -18.59 19.86 -18.84
CA ARG A 664 -17.86 19.88 -17.57
C ARG A 664 -17.13 21.20 -17.33
N LEU A 665 -16.46 21.73 -18.35
CA LEU A 665 -15.75 23.01 -18.30
C LEU A 665 -16.72 24.17 -18.00
N LEU A 666 -17.85 24.23 -18.72
CA LEU A 666 -18.86 25.27 -18.53
C LEU A 666 -19.46 25.22 -17.12
N VAL A 667 -19.77 24.01 -16.65
CA VAL A 667 -20.29 23.81 -15.30
C VAL A 667 -19.25 24.22 -14.26
N ALA A 668 -17.96 23.94 -14.48
CA ALA A 668 -16.86 24.39 -13.63
C ALA A 668 -16.62 25.91 -13.62
N GLY A 669 -17.39 26.69 -14.40
CA GLY A 669 -17.32 28.14 -14.43
C GLY A 669 -16.38 28.72 -15.49
N TRP A 670 -15.84 27.89 -16.38
CA TRP A 670 -15.02 28.39 -17.49
C TRP A 670 -15.92 29.08 -18.53
N SER A 671 -15.57 30.30 -18.88
CA SER A 671 -16.20 31.04 -19.96
C SER A 671 -15.85 30.43 -21.32
N LYS A 672 -16.70 30.66 -22.33
CA LYS A 672 -16.40 30.26 -23.71
C LYS A 672 -15.08 30.85 -24.20
N GLN A 673 -14.76 32.07 -23.77
CA GLN A 673 -13.51 32.74 -24.11
C GLN A 673 -12.28 32.03 -23.53
N GLU A 674 -12.34 31.59 -22.28
CA GLU A 674 -11.26 30.81 -21.66
C GLU A 674 -11.10 29.45 -22.34
N ILE A 675 -12.21 28.81 -22.72
CA ILE A 675 -12.18 27.54 -23.47
C ILE A 675 -11.54 27.75 -24.87
N ASP A 676 -11.86 28.85 -25.54
CA ASP A 676 -11.23 29.20 -26.83
C ASP A 676 -9.73 29.49 -26.68
N TRP A 677 -9.31 30.11 -25.56
CA TRP A 677 -7.90 30.31 -25.25
C TRP A 677 -7.12 28.99 -25.11
N ILE A 678 -7.72 27.90 -24.61
CA ILE A 678 -7.08 26.58 -24.61
C ILE A 678 -6.70 26.17 -26.05
N GLY A 679 -7.62 26.36 -27.00
CA GLY A 679 -7.40 26.05 -28.41
C GLY A 679 -6.32 26.93 -29.05
N GLN A 680 -6.32 28.22 -28.74
CA GLN A 680 -5.31 29.17 -29.22
C GLN A 680 -3.92 28.84 -28.67
N GLU A 681 -3.80 28.64 -27.36
CA GLU A 681 -2.54 28.30 -26.69
C GLU A 681 -1.96 26.96 -27.21
N PHE A 682 -2.81 25.99 -27.56
CA PHE A 682 -2.37 24.77 -28.24
C PHE A 682 -1.74 25.05 -29.61
N GLN A 683 -2.34 25.93 -30.41
CA GLN A 683 -1.78 26.31 -31.71
C GLN A 683 -0.46 27.09 -31.53
N ASP A 684 -0.40 27.97 -30.54
CA ASP A 684 0.78 28.75 -30.23
C ASP A 684 1.94 27.88 -29.73
N LEU A 685 1.66 26.87 -28.89
CA LEU A 685 2.64 25.86 -28.47
C LEU A 685 3.22 25.12 -29.67
N ARG A 686 2.37 24.69 -30.62
CA ARG A 686 2.83 24.03 -31.85
C ARG A 686 3.68 24.98 -32.70
N GLY A 687 3.26 26.24 -32.85
CA GLY A 687 4.04 27.25 -33.54
C GLY A 687 5.41 27.48 -32.90
N ALA A 688 5.46 27.58 -31.56
CA ALA A 688 6.69 27.74 -30.80
C ALA A 688 7.62 26.54 -31.00
N TYR A 689 7.11 25.31 -30.97
CA TYR A 689 7.89 24.10 -31.22
C TYR A 689 8.64 24.10 -32.57
N PHE A 690 8.03 24.65 -33.62
CA PHE A 690 8.70 24.75 -34.93
C PHE A 690 9.65 25.94 -35.05
N ARG A 691 9.39 27.04 -34.34
CA ARG A 691 10.17 28.29 -34.42
C ARG A 691 11.35 28.35 -33.45
N GLU A 692 11.29 27.63 -32.33
CA GLU A 692 12.23 27.74 -31.21
C GLU A 692 13.06 26.45 -31.07
N PRO A 693 14.30 26.38 -31.61
CA PRO A 693 15.11 25.16 -31.57
C PRO A 693 15.42 24.65 -30.15
N PHE A 694 15.66 25.57 -29.21
CA PHE A 694 15.94 25.22 -27.81
C PHE A 694 14.73 24.58 -27.13
N LEU A 695 13.52 25.08 -27.40
CA LEU A 695 12.30 24.48 -26.88
C LEU A 695 12.09 23.09 -27.46
N LYS A 696 12.27 22.93 -28.77
CA LYS A 696 12.18 21.64 -29.45
C LYS A 696 13.12 20.60 -28.83
N GLU A 697 14.37 20.97 -28.60
CA GLU A 697 15.36 20.11 -27.95
C GLU A 697 14.97 19.77 -26.50
N ALA A 698 14.46 20.74 -25.73
CA ALA A 698 13.98 20.50 -24.38
C ALA A 698 12.79 19.52 -24.34
N LEU A 699 11.85 19.63 -25.29
CA LEU A 699 10.72 18.73 -25.40
C LEU A 699 11.13 17.32 -25.83
N HIS A 700 12.12 17.17 -26.71
CA HIS A 700 12.66 15.85 -27.09
C HIS A 700 13.36 15.10 -25.95
N LYS A 701 13.78 15.80 -24.89
CA LYS A 701 14.32 15.18 -23.67
C LYS A 701 13.25 14.63 -22.74
N CYS A 702 11.98 14.98 -22.95
CA CYS A 702 10.88 14.43 -22.17
C CYS A 702 10.63 12.96 -22.56
N THR A 703 10.33 12.13 -21.56
CA THR A 703 10.04 10.70 -21.71
C THR A 703 8.73 10.35 -21.01
N SER A 704 8.31 9.09 -21.08
CA SER A 704 7.13 8.60 -20.34
C SER A 704 7.23 8.81 -18.84
N GLN A 705 8.45 8.80 -18.29
CA GLN A 705 8.72 8.96 -16.86
C GLN A 705 8.86 10.43 -16.42
N THR A 706 8.81 11.38 -17.35
CA THR A 706 8.89 12.80 -17.00
C THR A 706 7.59 13.22 -16.29
N SER A 707 7.71 13.77 -15.08
CA SER A 707 6.55 14.27 -14.34
C SER A 707 5.86 15.42 -15.08
N PHE A 708 4.57 15.63 -14.78
CA PHE A 708 3.81 16.72 -15.38
C PHE A 708 4.52 18.07 -15.17
N ARG A 709 4.87 18.39 -13.90
CA ARG A 709 5.58 19.63 -13.57
C ARG A 709 6.85 19.83 -14.39
N ASN A 710 7.70 18.79 -14.49
CA ASN A 710 8.97 18.91 -15.18
C ASN A 710 8.79 19.08 -16.69
N ALA A 711 7.84 18.36 -17.29
CA ALA A 711 7.53 18.47 -18.71
C ALA A 711 7.00 19.86 -19.09
N TRP A 712 6.23 20.50 -18.20
CA TRP A 712 5.68 21.84 -18.43
C TRP A 712 6.63 22.97 -18.02
N SER A 713 7.61 22.74 -17.13
CA SER A 713 8.52 23.79 -16.66
C SER A 713 9.38 24.44 -17.76
N CYS A 714 9.67 23.71 -18.85
CA CYS A 714 10.45 24.25 -19.96
C CYS A 714 9.72 25.36 -20.73
N LEU A 715 8.40 25.49 -20.51
CA LEU A 715 7.55 26.52 -21.13
C LEU A 715 7.53 27.82 -20.33
N GLN A 716 8.19 27.88 -19.16
CA GLN A 716 8.38 29.10 -18.36
C GLN A 716 7.07 29.87 -18.07
N GLY A 717 5.98 29.15 -17.82
CA GLY A 717 4.66 29.74 -17.51
C GLY A 717 3.86 30.20 -18.72
N ARG A 718 4.30 29.97 -19.95
CA ARG A 718 3.46 30.14 -21.15
C ARG A 718 2.37 29.06 -21.21
N PHE A 719 1.26 29.39 -21.88
CA PHE A 719 0.17 28.46 -22.18
C PHE A 719 -0.56 27.94 -20.92
N ILE A 720 -0.93 28.88 -20.03
CA ILE A 720 -1.46 28.56 -18.69
C ILE A 720 -2.84 27.89 -18.75
N HIS A 721 -3.72 28.27 -19.68
CA HIS A 721 -5.04 27.67 -19.83
C HIS A 721 -4.91 26.23 -20.34
N LEU A 722 -4.02 26.02 -21.30
CA LEU A 722 -3.66 24.70 -21.82
C LEU A 722 -3.05 23.82 -20.74
N GLN A 723 -2.12 24.36 -19.93
CA GLN A 723 -1.52 23.62 -18.82
C GLN A 723 -2.57 23.22 -17.77
N ARG A 724 -3.48 24.12 -17.39
CA ARG A 724 -4.56 23.82 -16.43
C ARG A 724 -5.55 22.79 -16.97
N PHE A 725 -5.87 22.86 -18.27
CA PHE A 725 -6.69 21.86 -18.95
C PHE A 725 -6.01 20.48 -18.94
N CYS A 726 -4.77 20.41 -19.44
CA CYS A 726 -4.02 19.15 -19.49
C CYS A 726 -3.69 18.60 -18.10
N GLY A 727 -3.47 19.46 -17.10
CA GLY A 727 -3.15 19.06 -15.73
C GLY A 727 -4.29 18.30 -15.05
N ALA A 728 -5.52 18.77 -15.22
CA ALA A 728 -6.69 18.02 -14.74
C ALA A 728 -6.90 16.71 -15.51
N LEU A 729 -6.74 16.70 -16.83
CA LEU A 729 -6.77 15.45 -17.61
C LEU A 729 -5.69 14.46 -17.17
N ALA A 730 -4.51 14.96 -16.77
CA ALA A 730 -3.41 14.14 -16.27
C ALA A 730 -3.79 13.37 -14.98
N THR A 731 -4.83 13.80 -14.25
CA THR A 731 -5.32 13.07 -13.07
C THR A 731 -5.92 11.69 -13.41
N ALA A 732 -6.36 11.48 -14.65
CA ALA A 732 -6.87 10.20 -15.12
C ALA A 732 -5.76 9.17 -15.36
N TYR A 733 -4.50 9.61 -15.48
CA TYR A 733 -3.39 8.70 -15.71
C TYR A 733 -3.00 7.96 -14.42
N PRO A 734 -2.75 6.65 -14.48
CA PRO A 734 -2.19 5.92 -13.36
C PRO A 734 -0.77 6.41 -13.10
N THR A 735 -0.59 7.25 -12.09
CA THR A 735 0.76 7.55 -11.61
C THR A 735 1.39 6.29 -11.05
N ALA A 736 2.47 5.79 -11.67
CA ALA A 736 3.28 4.76 -11.05
C ALA A 736 3.64 5.24 -9.65
N GLY A 737 3.44 4.39 -8.65
CA GLY A 737 3.88 4.66 -7.29
C GLY A 737 5.40 4.76 -7.25
N VAL A 738 5.97 5.87 -7.74
CA VAL A 738 7.27 6.31 -7.28
C VAL A 738 7.07 6.50 -5.79
N SER A 739 7.74 5.65 -5.03
CA SER A 739 7.84 5.63 -3.57
C SER A 739 8.45 6.93 -3.03
N SER A 740 7.85 8.08 -3.36
CA SER A 740 8.34 9.43 -3.09
C SER A 740 7.29 10.29 -2.36
N CYS A 741 6.05 9.81 -2.25
CA CYS A 741 5.21 10.20 -1.12
C CYS A 741 5.21 9.05 -0.13
N ALA A 742 5.63 9.34 1.11
CA ALA A 742 5.66 8.45 2.27
C ALA A 742 4.35 7.65 2.53
N GLY A 743 3.29 7.87 1.74
CA GLY A 743 2.03 7.13 1.79
C GLY A 743 2.12 5.65 1.42
N SER A 744 2.87 5.24 0.38
CA SER A 744 2.89 3.81 -0.05
C SER A 744 3.53 2.91 1.01
N ASP A 745 4.66 3.37 1.58
CA ASP A 745 5.25 2.73 2.75
C ASP A 745 4.28 2.78 3.91
N VAL A 746 3.60 3.91 4.18
CA VAL A 746 2.56 3.99 5.22
C VAL A 746 1.42 2.98 4.98
N PHE A 747 0.97 2.64 3.77
CA PHE A 747 -0.11 1.63 3.62
C PHE A 747 0.35 0.20 3.94
N HIS A 748 1.54 -0.21 3.46
CA HIS A 748 2.14 -1.51 3.83
C HIS A 748 2.55 -1.56 5.31
N GLN A 749 2.99 -0.42 5.85
CA GLN A 749 3.54 -0.27 7.19
C GLN A 749 2.45 0.05 8.23
N VAL A 750 1.30 0.63 7.87
CA VAL A 750 0.08 0.81 8.70
C VAL A 750 -0.68 -0.50 8.78
N GLY A 751 -0.71 -1.33 7.73
CA GLY A 751 -1.10 -2.73 7.90
C GLY A 751 -0.26 -3.40 9.00
N ASN A 752 1.06 -3.25 8.94
CA ASN A 752 1.96 -3.79 9.96
C ASN A 752 1.87 -3.07 11.33
N ARG A 753 1.62 -1.76 11.39
CA ARG A 753 1.74 -0.93 12.63
C ARG A 753 0.41 -0.54 13.28
N ALA A 754 -0.70 -0.41 12.54
CA ALA A 754 -2.02 -0.08 13.09
C ALA A 754 -2.69 -1.22 13.84
N ALA A 755 -2.15 -2.45 13.78
CA ALA A 755 -2.59 -3.58 14.60
C ALA A 755 -2.16 -3.48 16.08
N THR A 756 -2.26 -2.27 16.66
CA THR A 756 -2.39 -2.08 18.10
C THR A 756 -3.78 -1.55 18.42
N THR A 757 -4.76 -2.45 18.44
CA THR A 757 -6.01 -2.19 19.16
C THR A 757 -6.14 -3.09 20.38
N VAL A 758 -6.20 -2.38 21.50
CA VAL A 758 -6.86 -2.70 22.76
C VAL A 758 -6.28 -3.88 23.55
N SER A 759 -5.20 -3.59 24.27
CA SER A 759 -5.09 -4.11 25.62
C SER A 759 -4.43 -3.09 26.53
N GLY A 760 -5.21 -2.63 27.51
CA GLY A 760 -4.73 -1.94 28.71
C GLY A 760 -4.83 -0.42 28.68
N LEU A 761 -5.99 0.11 29.06
CA LEU A 761 -6.15 1.23 30.00
C LEU A 761 -7.62 1.31 30.47
N LEU A 762 -7.84 1.61 31.76
CA LEU A 762 -9.17 1.84 32.35
C LEU A 762 -9.88 3.03 31.67
N GLY A 763 -11.13 2.81 31.23
CA GLY A 763 -12.17 3.83 31.08
C GLY A 763 -11.97 4.89 30.01
N ASP A 764 -13.03 5.19 29.25
CA ASP A 764 -13.23 6.31 28.31
C ASP A 764 -12.54 6.35 26.95
N VAL A 765 -11.41 5.67 26.68
CA VAL A 765 -10.77 5.76 25.34
C VAL A 765 -11.30 4.73 24.34
N GLU A 766 -11.86 3.60 24.79
CA GLU A 766 -12.29 2.50 23.92
C GLU A 766 -13.57 2.82 23.11
N PHE A 767 -14.44 3.70 23.59
CA PHE A 767 -15.73 3.98 22.94
C PHE A 767 -15.65 4.95 21.74
N GLY A 768 -14.58 5.75 21.64
CA GLY A 768 -14.45 6.82 20.63
C GLY A 768 -13.51 6.55 19.46
N VAL A 769 -12.72 5.46 19.48
CA VAL A 769 -11.49 5.37 18.67
C VAL A 769 -11.49 4.26 17.61
N SER A 770 -12.35 3.24 17.71
CA SER A 770 -12.26 2.06 16.83
C SER A 770 -12.37 2.38 15.33
N ASP A 771 -13.21 3.36 14.95
CA ASP A 771 -13.55 3.60 13.54
C ASP A 771 -12.89 4.84 12.92
N LEU A 772 -12.44 5.80 13.74
CA LEU A 772 -11.69 6.98 13.29
C LEU A 772 -10.17 6.71 13.24
N SER A 773 -9.66 5.68 13.90
CA SER A 773 -8.22 5.45 14.04
C SER A 773 -7.48 5.29 12.71
N VAL A 774 -7.93 4.41 11.82
CA VAL A 774 -7.36 4.22 10.48
C VAL A 774 -7.44 5.52 9.68
N GLN A 775 -8.62 6.16 9.71
CA GLN A 775 -8.85 7.40 8.99
C GLN A 775 -7.94 8.54 9.48
N ALA A 776 -7.77 8.68 10.80
CA ALA A 776 -6.91 9.68 11.39
C ALA A 776 -5.44 9.45 11.03
N VAL A 777 -4.96 8.20 11.04
CA VAL A 777 -3.59 7.89 10.63
C VAL A 777 -3.34 8.29 9.17
N LEU A 778 -4.26 7.95 8.27
CA LEU A 778 -4.15 8.30 6.85
C LEU A 778 -4.23 9.81 6.62
N GLN A 779 -5.10 10.51 7.36
CA GLN A 779 -5.20 11.96 7.32
C GLN A 779 -3.96 12.65 7.89
N ALA A 780 -3.36 12.11 8.96
CA ALA A 780 -2.10 12.62 9.52
C ALA A 780 -0.95 12.52 8.51
N ALA A 781 -0.88 11.41 7.77
CA ALA A 781 0.15 11.19 6.75
C ALA A 781 0.13 12.22 5.61
N GLN A 782 -1.03 12.78 5.29
CA GLN A 782 -1.19 13.79 4.24
C GLN A 782 -1.38 15.22 4.75
N PHE A 783 -1.37 15.45 6.07
CA PHE A 783 -1.63 16.77 6.67
C PHE A 783 -0.66 17.84 6.12
N ARG A 784 0.66 17.61 6.18
CA ARG A 784 1.66 18.59 5.70
C ARG A 784 1.50 18.87 4.20
N LEU A 785 1.19 17.85 3.41
CA LEU A 785 0.98 17.99 1.97
C LEU A 785 -0.23 18.90 1.67
N LEU A 786 -1.38 18.65 2.32
CA LEU A 786 -2.62 19.41 2.12
C LEU A 786 -2.52 20.88 2.57
N HIS A 787 -1.74 21.15 3.61
CA HIS A 787 -1.57 22.52 4.11
C HIS A 787 -0.44 23.28 3.42
N ALA A 788 0.41 22.60 2.65
CA ALA A 788 1.40 23.21 1.77
C ALA A 788 0.83 23.55 0.38
N THR A 789 -0.23 22.86 -0.06
CA THR A 789 -0.89 23.19 -1.33
C THR A 789 -1.57 24.55 -1.22
N GLN A 790 -1.35 25.45 -2.19
CA GLN A 790 -2.14 26.68 -2.30
C GLN A 790 -3.35 26.43 -3.23
N PRO A 791 -4.53 27.02 -2.97
CA PRO A 791 -5.61 27.00 -3.94
C PRO A 791 -5.12 27.73 -5.20
N VAL A 792 -5.41 27.19 -6.38
CA VAL A 792 -5.07 27.88 -7.63
C VAL A 792 -5.93 29.14 -7.69
N SER A 793 -5.32 30.33 -7.62
CA SER A 793 -6.03 31.58 -7.84
C SER A 793 -6.63 31.55 -9.25
N LEU A 794 -7.94 31.72 -9.35
CA LEU A 794 -8.65 31.77 -10.62
C LEU A 794 -8.16 32.92 -11.50
#